data_AF-Q4DPK7-F1
#
_entry.id   AF-Q4DPK7-F1
#
_cell.length_a   1.000
_cell.length_b   1.000
_cell.length_c   1.000
_cell.angle_alpha   90.00
_cell.angle_beta   90.00
_cell.angle_gamma   90.00
#
_symmetry.space_group_name_H-M   'P 1'
#
loop_
_entity.id
_entity.type
_entity.pdbx_description
1 polymer ?
#
loop_
_entity_poly.entity_id
_entity_poly.type
_entity_poly.pdbx_seq_one_letter_code
_entity_poly.pdbx_strand_id
1 'polypeptide(L)'
;MTGGRTVAVDGAVLELVGGGVALDAAVFGGDVALYASARVVALEGAVLRVSGSQVYAAHGLVFESGVEANTSAVVVNDNAGVLTDGALLVLRGSASLASGSWLSARGNSISGRLLSLPSYPRSAELVKSTLTLHGNAGSGPVVMDGTVALGGAGRNFVVGCLTLNGRALQPMDYRSAGIIGEFRPVACGVCDADVRCFAAATRAMSGSCRCRCAEGGYGRDCLPVYLPHVDGCNRTPGMQLLSHTATLTPTWTATPTPSLSTTQYSPTHYGPTETLQVTETVALPPTRTPTASVSSTLWWSDVACPTLAVTTTAAGGSLTQNEIRGGGSAVPTRLMVALPPPFRWASDPQLGTHLSFVPVSTARPRGFGGPRGATLSNATWVRNATNPSSVLELAVPVHRGYFIAVDETIVIRCDAAAVSGGCKGVLLGSFTIASNTPPAVASALSAITGVVAGAAAVAVVVTGGLGSILEMQALGVFARMSCASAQERASTVALPYFLSVFAGLDPLWMVVGNALLAAVFGCVHCGVTAAFQRWRGVDAASAWAAMRFPSLTYVVAHAMHLGIFFGSVLALAMSDARVLHRVIGVVGVLYGVAFPAGVCYLIARHTGASFTRYWQFLRKPLHERLLYPVGYWHPTAQQRMYGGMLTNMKGSHVYWCVFQLSVLCVVGLIAAVQSPVGGCHVQYFCMAAVLLAGAGVIAFTNMMRSAFLTVMHTASFVLLAALCVVGAVNHLVPSDGGARAYAAIVLLLTTVLLAVAVYGVAVWCAEDHHWQELREPRRGGLEALLRNDEESDEKTQKLHEMTSSSYASGTTVTFSYRPPAPLQPMAGDTRSDALRPPERSSSASFSINYVLWTGEDAPLDEKISAASFF
;
A
#
# COMPACT_ATOMS: atom_id res chain seq x y z
N MET A 1 -5.05 -2.31 -14.73
CA MET A 1 -5.57 -3.34 -15.65
C MET A 1 -7.04 -3.07 -15.95
N THR A 2 -7.39 -2.68 -17.16
CA THR A 2 -8.79 -2.41 -17.56
C THR A 2 -9.25 -3.53 -18.48
N GLY A 3 -9.96 -4.54 -17.97
CA GLY A 3 -10.56 -5.57 -18.83
C GLY A 3 -10.87 -6.93 -18.20
N GLY A 4 -10.42 -7.22 -16.97
CA GLY A 4 -10.77 -8.44 -16.26
C GLY A 4 -11.55 -8.19 -14.98
N ARG A 5 -12.06 -9.25 -14.37
CA ARG A 5 -12.78 -9.21 -13.08
C ARG A 5 -11.91 -9.83 -11.99
N THR A 6 -11.93 -9.25 -10.80
CA THR A 6 -11.44 -9.91 -9.59
C THR A 6 -12.59 -10.69 -8.96
N VAL A 7 -12.34 -11.92 -8.53
CA VAL A 7 -13.27 -12.64 -7.64
C VAL A 7 -12.80 -12.44 -6.22
N ALA A 8 -13.63 -11.83 -5.38
CA ALA A 8 -13.35 -11.66 -3.95
C ALA A 8 -14.25 -12.62 -3.15
N VAL A 9 -13.64 -13.34 -2.21
CA VAL A 9 -14.30 -14.21 -1.23
C VAL A 9 -13.96 -13.68 0.15
N ASP A 10 -14.93 -12.98 0.74
CA ASP A 10 -14.78 -12.39 2.07
C ASP A 10 -15.61 -13.11 3.12
N GLY A 11 -15.05 -13.21 4.33
CA GLY A 11 -15.68 -13.88 5.46
C GLY A 11 -14.67 -14.55 6.38
N ALA A 12 -15.15 -15.29 7.37
CA ALA A 12 -14.29 -16.11 8.22
C ALA A 12 -13.87 -17.41 7.51
N VAL A 13 -14.84 -18.10 6.91
CA VAL A 13 -14.67 -19.40 6.25
C VAL A 13 -15.55 -19.46 5.00
N LEU A 14 -14.98 -19.89 3.86
CA LEU A 14 -15.73 -20.38 2.70
C LEU A 14 -15.73 -21.90 2.78
N GLU A 15 -16.87 -22.47 3.15
CA GLU A 15 -17.03 -23.91 3.30
C GLU A 15 -17.75 -24.50 2.08
N LEU A 16 -17.12 -25.48 1.44
CA LEU A 16 -17.67 -26.27 0.35
C LEU A 16 -17.87 -27.70 0.87
N VAL A 17 -19.12 -28.16 0.94
CA VAL A 17 -19.46 -29.51 1.43
C VAL A 17 -20.20 -30.25 0.33
N GLY A 18 -19.65 -31.36 -0.16
CA GLY A 18 -20.29 -32.20 -1.19
C GLY A 18 -20.68 -31.48 -2.49
N GLY A 19 -20.15 -30.27 -2.71
CA GLY A 19 -20.47 -29.40 -3.84
C GLY A 19 -19.21 -28.85 -4.50
N GLY A 20 -19.36 -27.99 -5.50
CA GLY A 20 -18.18 -27.41 -6.11
C GLY A 20 -18.40 -26.08 -6.82
N VAL A 21 -17.29 -25.36 -6.96
CA VAL A 21 -17.20 -24.07 -7.63
C VAL A 21 -16.26 -24.24 -8.82
N ALA A 22 -16.73 -23.91 -10.02
CA ALA A 22 -15.93 -23.93 -11.23
C ALA A 22 -15.84 -22.52 -11.82
N LEU A 23 -14.61 -22.00 -11.91
CA LEU A 23 -14.26 -20.77 -12.61
C LEU A 23 -13.58 -21.18 -13.93
N ASP A 24 -14.41 -21.49 -14.91
CA ASP A 24 -13.98 -21.91 -16.23
C ASP A 24 -13.99 -20.73 -17.21
N ALA A 25 -12.97 -20.65 -18.07
CA ALA A 25 -12.87 -19.66 -19.16
C ALA A 25 -13.07 -18.19 -18.72
N ALA A 26 -12.74 -17.86 -17.48
CA ALA A 26 -12.87 -16.51 -16.94
C ALA A 26 -11.72 -15.61 -17.41
N VAL A 27 -11.96 -14.30 -17.49
CA VAL A 27 -10.91 -13.29 -17.70
C VAL A 27 -10.71 -12.54 -16.39
N PHE A 28 -9.63 -12.87 -15.68
CA PHE A 28 -9.25 -12.24 -14.44
C PHE A 28 -8.38 -11.02 -14.69
N GLY A 29 -8.59 -9.99 -13.86
CA GLY A 29 -7.98 -8.67 -13.98
C GLY A 29 -7.82 -8.01 -12.62
N GLY A 30 -6.86 -7.10 -12.48
CA GLY A 30 -6.73 -6.24 -11.29
C GLY A 30 -5.51 -6.55 -10.43
N ASP A 31 -5.50 -6.09 -9.17
CA ASP A 31 -4.38 -6.39 -8.26
C ASP A 31 -4.34 -7.88 -7.91
N VAL A 32 -5.50 -8.53 -7.85
CA VAL A 32 -5.61 -9.98 -7.60
C VAL A 32 -6.64 -10.60 -8.56
N ALA A 33 -6.38 -11.82 -9.04
CA ALA A 33 -7.32 -12.56 -9.89
C ALA A 33 -8.47 -13.14 -9.06
N LEU A 34 -8.13 -13.88 -8.01
CA LEU A 34 -9.05 -14.34 -6.98
C LEU A 34 -8.44 -14.05 -5.62
N TYR A 35 -9.15 -13.29 -4.79
CA TYR A 35 -8.74 -13.00 -3.44
C TYR A 35 -9.70 -13.66 -2.45
N ALA A 36 -9.20 -14.59 -1.66
CA ALA A 36 -9.95 -15.19 -0.56
C ALA A 36 -9.34 -14.74 0.77
N SER A 37 -10.00 -13.78 1.42
CA SER A 37 -9.67 -13.40 2.81
C SER A 37 -10.18 -14.48 3.78
N ALA A 38 -11.30 -15.13 3.43
CA ALA A 38 -11.84 -16.27 4.18
C ALA A 38 -10.95 -17.52 4.07
N ARG A 39 -10.94 -18.35 5.12
CA ARG A 39 -10.30 -19.68 5.07
C ARG A 39 -11.13 -20.58 4.16
N VAL A 40 -10.52 -21.20 3.17
CA VAL A 40 -11.24 -22.05 2.21
C VAL A 40 -11.19 -23.49 2.67
N VAL A 41 -12.36 -24.09 2.93
CA VAL A 41 -12.49 -25.43 3.50
C VAL A 41 -13.35 -26.27 2.55
N ALA A 42 -12.79 -27.36 2.04
CA ALA A 42 -13.46 -28.28 1.12
C ALA A 42 -13.60 -29.66 1.77
N LEU A 43 -14.84 -30.09 2.03
CA LEU A 43 -15.19 -31.31 2.75
C LEU A 43 -16.07 -32.24 1.91
N GLU A 44 -16.10 -33.52 2.31
CA GLU A 44 -17.06 -34.52 1.81
C GLU A 44 -17.16 -34.61 0.28
N GLY A 45 -16.01 -34.62 -0.42
CA GLY A 45 -16.03 -34.68 -1.88
C GLY A 45 -16.24 -33.32 -2.56
N ALA A 46 -15.92 -32.21 -1.93
CA ALA A 46 -16.03 -30.91 -2.58
C ALA A 46 -14.96 -30.64 -3.66
N VAL A 47 -15.23 -29.71 -4.58
CA VAL A 47 -14.29 -29.31 -5.64
C VAL A 47 -14.22 -27.80 -5.84
N LEU A 48 -13.01 -27.24 -5.83
CA LEU A 48 -12.74 -25.89 -6.33
C LEU A 48 -11.89 -25.98 -7.61
N ARG A 49 -12.45 -25.60 -8.75
CA ARG A 49 -11.76 -25.63 -10.04
C ARG A 49 -11.59 -24.24 -10.64
N VAL A 50 -10.38 -23.93 -11.09
CA VAL A 50 -10.09 -22.78 -11.97
C VAL A 50 -9.44 -23.32 -13.25
N SER A 51 -10.19 -23.30 -14.34
CA SER A 51 -9.81 -23.96 -15.59
C SER A 51 -9.88 -23.04 -16.80
N GLY A 52 -8.92 -23.14 -17.72
CA GLY A 52 -9.00 -22.47 -19.02
C GLY A 52 -9.11 -20.94 -18.93
N SER A 53 -8.77 -20.35 -17.78
CA SER A 53 -8.98 -18.94 -17.51
C SER A 53 -7.78 -18.11 -17.91
N GLN A 54 -8.04 -16.85 -18.25
CA GLN A 54 -7.03 -15.87 -18.60
C GLN A 54 -6.72 -15.00 -17.39
N VAL A 55 -5.47 -14.99 -16.92
CA VAL A 55 -5.08 -14.33 -15.67
C VAL A 55 -4.18 -13.13 -15.96
N TYR A 56 -4.72 -11.92 -15.87
CA TYR A 56 -3.96 -10.67 -15.97
C TYR A 56 -4.04 -9.94 -14.64
N ALA A 57 -3.22 -10.32 -13.66
CA ALA A 57 -3.34 -9.79 -12.30
C ALA A 57 -1.97 -9.48 -11.69
N ALA A 58 -1.91 -8.62 -10.66
CA ALA A 58 -0.66 -8.48 -9.90
C ALA A 58 -0.38 -9.75 -9.09
N HIS A 59 -1.41 -10.45 -8.61
CA HIS A 59 -1.32 -11.78 -8.01
C HIS A 59 -2.42 -12.69 -8.57
N GLY A 60 -2.16 -14.00 -8.65
CA GLY A 60 -3.14 -14.97 -9.14
C GLY A 60 -4.27 -15.24 -8.12
N LEU A 61 -4.41 -16.50 -7.73
CA LEU A 61 -5.36 -16.99 -6.74
C LEU A 61 -4.70 -16.89 -5.35
N VAL A 62 -5.08 -15.90 -4.56
CA VAL A 62 -4.53 -15.63 -3.23
C VAL A 62 -5.48 -16.14 -2.16
N PHE A 63 -5.04 -17.13 -1.40
CA PHE A 63 -5.72 -17.64 -0.21
C PHE A 63 -5.00 -17.12 1.03
N GLU A 64 -5.57 -16.09 1.64
CA GLU A 64 -4.95 -15.37 2.75
C GLU A 64 -4.99 -16.19 4.05
N SER A 65 -6.17 -16.69 4.42
CA SER A 65 -6.40 -17.43 5.67
C SER A 65 -6.16 -18.95 5.56
N GLY A 66 -5.63 -19.42 4.44
CA GLY A 66 -5.27 -20.82 4.22
C GLY A 66 -6.35 -21.68 3.56
N VAL A 67 -5.98 -22.93 3.27
CA VAL A 67 -6.81 -23.90 2.54
C VAL A 67 -6.81 -25.23 3.28
N GLU A 68 -7.99 -25.77 3.54
CA GLU A 68 -8.19 -27.10 4.10
C GLU A 68 -9.01 -27.96 3.14
N ALA A 69 -8.53 -29.17 2.84
CA ALA A 69 -9.20 -30.11 1.96
C ALA A 69 -9.24 -31.49 2.63
N ASN A 70 -10.43 -32.08 2.75
CA ASN A 70 -10.64 -33.43 3.27
C ASN A 70 -11.46 -34.24 2.26
N THR A 71 -10.87 -35.28 1.68
CA THR A 71 -11.46 -36.09 0.60
C THR A 71 -11.97 -35.22 -0.56
N SER A 72 -11.27 -34.13 -0.88
CA SER A 72 -11.74 -33.09 -1.81
C SER A 72 -10.63 -32.65 -2.77
N ALA A 73 -10.99 -31.90 -3.82
CA ALA A 73 -10.06 -31.52 -4.88
C ALA A 73 -10.02 -30.01 -5.12
N VAL A 74 -8.81 -29.47 -5.23
CA VAL A 74 -8.55 -28.10 -5.68
C VAL A 74 -7.75 -28.18 -6.98
N VAL A 75 -8.34 -27.76 -8.09
CA VAL A 75 -7.78 -27.98 -9.44
C VAL A 75 -7.60 -26.65 -10.15
N VAL A 76 -6.35 -26.30 -10.43
CA VAL A 76 -5.95 -25.10 -11.17
C VAL A 76 -5.27 -25.55 -12.46
N ASN A 77 -6.00 -25.56 -13.58
CA ASN A 77 -5.49 -26.14 -14.81
C ASN A 77 -5.73 -25.33 -16.09
N ASP A 78 -4.86 -25.53 -17.07
CA ASP A 78 -5.02 -24.98 -18.42
C ASP A 78 -5.21 -23.43 -18.45
N ASN A 79 -4.74 -22.70 -17.42
CA ASN A 79 -4.84 -21.24 -17.33
C ASN A 79 -3.68 -20.54 -18.04
N ALA A 80 -3.92 -19.39 -18.67
CA ALA A 80 -2.90 -18.62 -19.38
C ALA A 80 -2.89 -17.15 -18.94
N GLY A 81 -1.74 -16.50 -18.83
CA GLY A 81 -1.75 -15.17 -18.21
C GLY A 81 -0.40 -14.53 -17.94
N VAL A 82 -0.44 -13.28 -17.49
CA VAL A 82 0.73 -12.55 -16.99
C VAL A 82 0.45 -12.07 -15.58
N LEU A 83 1.39 -12.37 -14.69
CA LEU A 83 1.44 -11.83 -13.36
C LEU A 83 2.55 -10.78 -13.27
N THR A 84 2.26 -9.62 -12.68
CA THR A 84 3.32 -8.61 -12.42
C THR A 84 4.13 -8.93 -11.18
N ASP A 85 3.53 -9.62 -10.21
CA ASP A 85 4.15 -10.00 -8.96
C ASP A 85 3.58 -11.36 -8.48
N GLY A 86 4.13 -11.95 -7.42
CA GLY A 86 3.57 -13.16 -6.81
C GLY A 86 3.61 -14.42 -7.69
N ALA A 87 2.57 -15.26 -7.53
CA ALA A 87 2.41 -16.56 -8.20
C ALA A 87 0.95 -16.81 -8.64
N LEU A 88 0.72 -17.80 -9.51
CA LEU A 88 -0.62 -18.21 -9.95
C LEU A 88 -1.47 -18.70 -8.79
N LEU A 89 -0.90 -19.50 -7.90
CA LEU A 89 -1.54 -19.93 -6.67
C LEU A 89 -0.67 -19.49 -5.49
N VAL A 90 -1.21 -18.63 -4.63
CA VAL A 90 -0.53 -18.08 -3.45
C VAL A 90 -1.28 -18.53 -2.21
N LEU A 91 -0.65 -19.39 -1.42
CA LEU A 91 -1.17 -19.83 -0.12
C LEU A 91 -0.38 -19.11 0.97
N ARG A 92 -0.97 -18.06 1.57
CA ARG A 92 -0.33 -17.31 2.67
C ARG A 92 -0.58 -17.98 4.03
N GLY A 93 -1.80 -18.48 4.23
CA GLY A 93 -2.18 -19.26 5.40
C GLY A 93 -1.75 -20.73 5.29
N SER A 94 -2.06 -21.53 6.32
CA SER A 94 -1.75 -22.97 6.33
C SER A 94 -2.52 -23.72 5.24
N ALA A 95 -1.86 -24.67 4.58
CA ALA A 95 -2.48 -25.58 3.62
C ALA A 95 -2.48 -27.00 4.17
N SER A 96 -3.65 -27.56 4.49
CA SER A 96 -3.80 -28.91 5.05
C SER A 96 -4.67 -29.76 4.14
N LEU A 97 -4.07 -30.75 3.50
CA LEU A 97 -4.78 -31.73 2.67
C LEU A 97 -4.84 -33.05 3.44
N ALA A 98 -6.02 -33.66 3.54
CA ALA A 98 -6.23 -34.91 4.25
C ALA A 98 -7.07 -35.91 3.44
N SER A 99 -6.98 -37.19 3.82
CA SER A 99 -7.89 -38.26 3.37
C SER A 99 -7.98 -38.41 1.85
N GLY A 100 -6.87 -38.42 1.13
CA GLY A 100 -6.89 -38.58 -0.33
C GLY A 100 -7.22 -37.30 -1.11
N SER A 101 -7.19 -36.14 -0.46
CA SER A 101 -7.38 -34.85 -1.15
C SER A 101 -6.32 -34.59 -2.23
N TRP A 102 -6.70 -33.79 -3.22
CA TRP A 102 -5.86 -33.52 -4.39
C TRP A 102 -5.76 -32.02 -4.68
N LEU A 103 -4.55 -31.46 -4.58
CA LEU A 103 -4.25 -30.11 -5.07
C LEU A 103 -3.48 -30.25 -6.38
N SER A 104 -4.08 -29.80 -7.48
CA SER A 104 -3.57 -30.03 -8.82
C SER A 104 -3.31 -28.72 -9.54
N ALA A 105 -2.05 -28.45 -9.88
CA ALA A 105 -1.63 -27.34 -10.73
C ALA A 105 -1.06 -27.91 -12.04
N ARG A 106 -1.87 -27.96 -13.11
CA ARG A 106 -1.44 -28.58 -14.39
C ARG A 106 -1.68 -27.72 -15.63
N GLY A 107 -0.77 -27.76 -16.59
CA GLY A 107 -1.03 -27.17 -17.92
C GLY A 107 -1.14 -25.64 -17.92
N ASN A 108 -0.71 -24.96 -16.86
CA ASN A 108 -0.82 -23.50 -16.77
C ASN A 108 0.35 -22.83 -17.48
N SER A 109 0.10 -21.78 -18.25
CA SER A 109 1.11 -20.99 -18.95
C SER A 109 1.07 -19.53 -18.47
N ILE A 110 1.82 -19.23 -17.40
CA ILE A 110 1.79 -17.94 -16.70
C ILE A 110 3.16 -17.29 -16.78
N SER A 111 3.20 -16.02 -17.18
CA SER A 111 4.39 -15.20 -16.99
C SER A 111 4.48 -14.79 -15.52
N GLY A 112 5.21 -15.57 -14.71
CA GLY A 112 5.37 -15.42 -13.27
C GLY A 112 5.66 -16.76 -12.59
N ARG A 113 5.65 -16.78 -11.25
CA ARG A 113 5.70 -18.01 -10.46
C ARG A 113 4.37 -18.77 -10.58
N LEU A 114 4.42 -20.08 -10.41
CA LEU A 114 3.24 -20.93 -10.49
C LEU A 114 2.64 -21.20 -9.12
N LEU A 115 3.47 -21.44 -8.11
CA LEU A 115 3.02 -21.81 -6.78
C LEU A 115 3.85 -21.10 -5.71
N SER A 116 3.18 -20.41 -4.78
CA SER A 116 3.82 -19.82 -3.60
C SER A 116 3.16 -20.42 -2.37
N LEU A 117 3.96 -21.13 -1.57
CA LEU A 117 3.54 -21.76 -0.32
C LEU A 117 4.13 -21.03 0.89
N PRO A 118 3.57 -21.21 2.08
CA PRO A 118 4.20 -20.74 3.30
C PRO A 118 5.58 -21.38 3.46
N SER A 119 6.53 -20.60 3.93
CA SER A 119 7.82 -21.11 4.38
C SER A 119 7.68 -21.79 5.74
N TYR A 120 8.63 -22.68 6.06
CA TYR A 120 8.71 -23.34 7.37
C TYR A 120 8.61 -22.30 8.52
N PRO A 121 7.81 -22.58 9.58
CA PRO A 121 7.20 -23.86 9.95
C PRO A 121 5.77 -24.12 9.43
N ARG A 122 5.15 -23.21 8.66
CA ARG A 122 3.72 -23.32 8.26
C ARG A 122 3.46 -24.13 6.98
N SER A 123 4.47 -24.82 6.46
CA SER A 123 4.49 -25.58 5.19
C SER A 123 3.17 -26.27 4.82
N ALA A 124 2.92 -26.50 3.53
CA ALA A 124 1.78 -27.31 3.10
C ALA A 124 1.91 -28.75 3.64
N GLU A 125 0.92 -29.20 4.41
CA GLU A 125 0.87 -30.53 5.00
C GLU A 125 -0.06 -31.42 4.18
N LEU A 126 0.48 -32.51 3.63
CA LEU A 126 -0.25 -33.48 2.82
C LEU A 126 -0.47 -34.78 3.60
N VAL A 127 -1.63 -35.09 4.17
CA VAL A 127 -1.90 -36.35 4.90
C VAL A 127 -2.59 -37.36 3.96
N LYS A 128 -1.85 -38.35 3.48
CA LYS A 128 -2.34 -39.32 2.46
C LYS A 128 -2.99 -38.61 1.27
N SER A 129 -2.37 -37.53 0.79
CA SER A 129 -2.90 -36.64 -0.22
C SER A 129 -1.87 -36.37 -1.31
N THR A 130 -2.35 -35.88 -2.46
CA THR A 130 -1.52 -35.66 -3.65
C THR A 130 -1.46 -34.17 -3.98
N LEU A 131 -0.25 -33.65 -4.15
CA LEU A 131 0.03 -32.35 -4.76
C LEU A 131 0.66 -32.59 -6.13
N THR A 132 0.09 -32.02 -7.18
CA THR A 132 0.66 -32.14 -8.54
C THR A 132 1.07 -30.79 -9.09
N LEU A 133 2.27 -30.76 -9.67
CA LEU A 133 2.80 -29.64 -10.42
C LEU A 133 3.33 -30.16 -11.75
N HIS A 134 2.44 -30.23 -12.76
CA HIS A 134 2.76 -30.92 -14.02
C HIS A 134 2.40 -30.13 -15.28
N GLY A 135 3.34 -30.03 -16.23
CA GLY A 135 3.06 -29.47 -17.56
C GLY A 135 2.85 -27.95 -17.53
N ASN A 136 3.49 -27.24 -16.60
CA ASN A 136 3.31 -25.80 -16.44
C ASN A 136 4.47 -25.01 -17.09
N ALA A 137 4.14 -23.83 -17.61
CA ALA A 137 5.08 -22.83 -18.10
C ALA A 137 5.06 -21.59 -17.21
N GLY A 138 6.24 -21.22 -16.71
CA GLY A 138 6.49 -20.09 -15.83
C GLY A 138 7.56 -19.16 -16.38
N SER A 139 7.69 -17.99 -15.77
CA SER A 139 8.83 -17.08 -16.00
C SER A 139 9.28 -16.45 -14.69
N GLY A 140 10.57 -16.12 -14.60
CA GLY A 140 11.19 -15.57 -13.40
C GLY A 140 12.33 -16.44 -12.87
N PRO A 141 12.82 -16.17 -11.65
CA PRO A 141 13.95 -16.86 -11.07
C PRO A 141 13.62 -18.28 -10.59
N VAL A 142 12.37 -18.51 -10.19
CA VAL A 142 11.90 -19.79 -9.63
C VAL A 142 10.50 -20.10 -10.14
N VAL A 143 10.15 -21.39 -10.19
CA VAL A 143 8.80 -21.90 -10.48
C VAL A 143 7.92 -21.80 -9.24
N MET A 144 8.50 -22.11 -8.08
CA MET A 144 7.82 -22.23 -6.81
C MET A 144 8.66 -21.66 -5.66
N ASP A 145 8.00 -21.13 -4.65
CA ASP A 145 8.59 -20.77 -3.36
C ASP A 145 7.81 -21.38 -2.18
N GLY A 146 8.46 -21.46 -1.04
CA GLY A 146 7.95 -22.14 0.15
C GLY A 146 8.34 -23.62 0.21
N THR A 147 7.75 -24.35 1.15
CA THR A 147 8.14 -25.73 1.46
C THR A 147 6.92 -26.65 1.56
N VAL A 148 7.05 -27.87 1.03
CA VAL A 148 6.06 -28.95 1.18
C VAL A 148 6.55 -29.91 2.25
N ALA A 149 5.73 -30.18 3.28
CA ALA A 149 6.03 -31.14 4.32
C ALA A 149 5.23 -32.44 4.10
N LEU A 150 5.96 -33.53 3.85
CA LEU A 150 5.40 -34.89 3.81
C LEU A 150 5.60 -35.58 5.17
N GLY A 151 4.62 -35.52 6.07
CA GLY A 151 4.59 -36.26 7.34
C GLY A 151 4.25 -37.77 7.21
N GLY A 152 5.12 -38.59 6.65
CA GLY A 152 4.95 -40.05 6.65
C GLY A 152 4.30 -40.64 5.39
N ALA A 153 4.04 -41.96 5.41
CA ALA A 153 3.80 -42.76 4.21
C ALA A 153 2.46 -42.47 3.49
N GLY A 154 2.48 -42.54 2.15
CA GLY A 154 1.30 -42.41 1.28
C GLY A 154 1.02 -40.98 0.76
N ARG A 155 2.00 -40.08 0.84
CA ARG A 155 1.90 -38.66 0.44
C ARG A 155 2.65 -38.47 -0.88
N ASN A 156 2.00 -37.94 -1.91
CA ASN A 156 2.59 -37.82 -3.25
C ASN A 156 2.73 -36.35 -3.64
N PHE A 157 3.95 -35.81 -3.63
CA PHE A 157 4.24 -34.57 -4.35
C PHE A 157 4.83 -34.94 -5.72
N VAL A 158 4.05 -34.72 -6.78
CA VAL A 158 4.39 -35.16 -8.14
C VAL A 158 4.72 -33.97 -9.02
N VAL A 159 5.89 -33.99 -9.65
CA VAL A 159 6.42 -32.87 -10.44
C VAL A 159 6.87 -33.34 -11.82
N GLY A 160 6.47 -32.66 -12.89
CA GLY A 160 6.89 -33.05 -14.24
C GLY A 160 6.64 -31.98 -15.31
N CYS A 161 7.38 -32.05 -16.42
CA CYS A 161 7.15 -31.20 -17.60
C CYS A 161 7.06 -29.71 -17.31
N LEU A 162 8.01 -29.19 -16.54
CA LEU A 162 8.05 -27.76 -16.25
C LEU A 162 8.87 -27.03 -17.30
N THR A 163 8.40 -25.84 -17.67
CA THR A 163 9.14 -24.90 -18.50
C THR A 163 9.29 -23.59 -17.75
N LEU A 164 10.51 -23.07 -17.68
CA LEU A 164 10.83 -21.81 -17.00
C LEU A 164 11.62 -20.93 -17.96
N ASN A 165 11.17 -19.69 -18.16
CA ASN A 165 11.79 -18.75 -19.11
C ASN A 165 11.93 -19.33 -20.53
N GLY A 166 10.92 -20.09 -20.97
CA GLY A 166 10.92 -20.78 -22.26
C GLY A 166 11.82 -22.02 -22.35
N ARG A 167 12.62 -22.32 -21.32
CA ARG A 167 13.45 -23.54 -21.26
C ARG A 167 12.72 -24.67 -20.56
N ALA A 168 12.64 -25.83 -21.21
CA ALA A 168 12.17 -27.06 -20.56
C ALA A 168 13.18 -27.50 -19.50
N LEU A 169 12.71 -27.62 -18.25
CA LEU A 169 13.52 -28.03 -17.11
C LEU A 169 13.67 -29.55 -17.11
N GLN A 170 14.89 -30.04 -16.86
CA GLN A 170 15.12 -31.45 -16.60
C GLN A 170 14.84 -31.75 -15.12
N PRO A 171 14.58 -33.03 -14.74
CA PRO A 171 14.33 -33.40 -13.35
C PRO A 171 15.42 -32.95 -12.36
N MET A 172 16.68 -32.85 -12.81
CA MET A 172 17.80 -32.36 -12.00
C MET A 172 17.70 -30.85 -11.70
N ASP A 173 17.04 -30.08 -12.57
CA ASP A 173 16.92 -28.62 -12.45
C ASP A 173 15.71 -28.20 -11.58
N TYR A 174 14.80 -29.11 -11.23
CA TYR A 174 13.60 -28.78 -10.47
C TYR A 174 13.92 -28.18 -9.10
N ARG A 175 14.96 -28.66 -8.42
CA ARG A 175 15.42 -28.10 -7.13
C ARG A 175 15.94 -26.68 -7.28
N SER A 176 16.71 -26.42 -8.34
CA SER A 176 17.22 -25.09 -8.67
C SER A 176 16.10 -24.11 -9.04
N ALA A 177 14.97 -24.62 -9.54
CA ALA A 177 13.76 -23.85 -9.82
C ALA A 177 12.87 -23.59 -8.58
N GLY A 178 13.40 -23.79 -7.35
CA GLY A 178 12.72 -23.50 -6.09
C GLY A 178 11.81 -24.60 -5.55
N ILE A 179 11.76 -25.77 -6.20
CA ILE A 179 10.97 -26.91 -5.72
C ILE A 179 11.73 -27.61 -4.59
N ILE A 180 11.36 -27.26 -3.35
CA ILE A 180 12.01 -27.71 -2.13
C ILE A 180 11.08 -28.69 -1.39
N GLY A 181 11.59 -29.90 -1.14
CA GLY A 181 10.88 -30.99 -0.49
C GLY A 181 11.22 -32.35 -1.12
N GLU A 182 10.65 -33.41 -0.57
CA GLU A 182 10.66 -34.73 -1.19
C GLU A 182 9.55 -34.78 -2.26
N PHE A 183 9.90 -35.15 -3.49
CA PHE A 183 8.97 -35.19 -4.62
C PHE A 183 9.33 -36.33 -5.57
N ARG A 184 8.33 -36.84 -6.28
CA ARG A 184 8.46 -37.84 -7.35
C ARG A 184 8.44 -37.15 -8.71
N PRO A 185 9.55 -37.16 -9.46
CA PRO A 185 9.56 -36.64 -10.82
C PRO A 185 8.81 -37.59 -11.77
N VAL A 186 7.98 -37.04 -12.65
CA VAL A 186 7.28 -37.77 -13.71
C VAL A 186 7.76 -37.27 -15.08
N ALA A 187 8.08 -38.23 -15.96
CA ALA A 187 8.57 -37.95 -17.30
C ALA A 187 7.45 -37.46 -18.23
N CYS A 188 7.82 -36.61 -19.19
CA CYS A 188 6.87 -36.09 -20.16
C CYS A 188 6.37 -37.15 -21.14
N GLY A 189 5.08 -37.09 -21.46
CA GLY A 189 4.43 -38.04 -22.36
C GLY A 189 4.04 -39.37 -21.72
N VAL A 190 4.46 -39.66 -20.49
CA VAL A 190 4.07 -40.88 -19.77
C VAL A 190 2.71 -40.70 -19.11
N CYS A 191 1.87 -41.75 -19.14
CA CYS A 191 0.61 -41.77 -18.41
C CYS A 191 0.86 -42.05 -16.92
N ASP A 192 0.50 -41.10 -16.05
CA ASP A 192 0.57 -41.26 -14.60
C ASP A 192 -0.78 -40.91 -13.98
N ALA A 193 -1.32 -41.83 -13.17
CA ALA A 193 -2.62 -41.68 -12.51
C ALA A 193 -2.64 -40.55 -11.49
N ASP A 194 -1.54 -40.37 -10.74
CA ASP A 194 -1.43 -39.32 -9.74
C ASP A 194 -1.42 -37.92 -10.37
N VAL A 195 -1.03 -37.82 -11.65
CA VAL A 195 -0.99 -36.57 -12.41
C VAL A 195 -2.34 -36.21 -13.02
N ARG A 196 -3.10 -37.21 -13.51
CA ARG A 196 -4.28 -36.98 -14.35
C ARG A 196 -5.62 -37.23 -13.67
N CYS A 197 -5.66 -38.06 -12.64
CA CYS A 197 -6.91 -38.53 -12.06
C CYS A 197 -6.98 -38.25 -10.55
N PHE A 198 -8.16 -37.91 -10.06
CA PHE A 198 -8.42 -37.84 -8.64
C PHE A 198 -8.45 -39.25 -8.03
N ALA A 199 -7.41 -39.60 -7.29
CA ALA A 199 -7.18 -40.98 -6.82
C ALA A 199 -8.39 -41.57 -6.07
N ALA A 200 -9.03 -40.80 -5.19
CA ALA A 200 -10.14 -41.30 -4.37
C ALA A 200 -11.40 -41.69 -5.16
N ALA A 201 -11.60 -41.17 -6.38
CA ALA A 201 -12.73 -41.53 -7.24
C ALA A 201 -12.30 -42.14 -8.59
N THR A 202 -11.08 -42.68 -8.67
CA THR A 202 -10.56 -43.34 -9.87
C THR A 202 -10.48 -44.85 -9.67
N ARG A 203 -11.09 -45.62 -10.58
CA ARG A 203 -11.05 -47.09 -10.58
C ARG A 203 -9.83 -47.65 -11.31
N ALA A 204 -9.51 -47.10 -12.47
CA ALA A 204 -8.39 -47.52 -13.30
C ALA A 204 -7.97 -46.43 -14.29
N MET A 205 -6.73 -46.47 -14.77
CA MET A 205 -6.28 -45.67 -15.92
C MET A 205 -6.08 -46.59 -17.14
N SER A 206 -6.59 -46.15 -18.29
CA SER A 206 -6.36 -46.84 -19.57
C SER A 206 -5.00 -46.48 -20.18
N GLY A 207 -4.50 -47.31 -21.12
CA GLY A 207 -3.24 -47.06 -21.83
C GLY A 207 -3.20 -45.76 -22.65
N SER A 208 -4.35 -45.15 -22.95
CA SER A 208 -4.45 -43.83 -23.60
C SER A 208 -4.47 -42.65 -22.60
N CYS A 209 -3.99 -42.87 -21.38
CA CYS A 209 -4.02 -41.93 -20.26
C CYS A 209 -5.41 -41.42 -19.86
N ARG A 210 -6.50 -42.13 -20.19
CA ARG A 210 -7.87 -41.77 -19.80
C ARG A 210 -8.24 -42.41 -18.47
N CYS A 211 -8.76 -41.61 -17.54
CA CYS A 211 -9.27 -42.07 -16.25
C CYS A 211 -10.60 -42.82 -16.41
N ARG A 212 -10.75 -43.97 -15.76
CA ARG A 212 -12.04 -44.64 -15.54
C ARG A 212 -12.48 -44.38 -14.11
N CYS A 213 -13.60 -43.70 -13.95
CA CYS A 213 -14.07 -43.28 -12.65
C CYS A 213 -14.71 -44.43 -11.86
N ALA A 214 -14.52 -44.41 -10.55
CA ALA A 214 -15.29 -45.21 -9.62
C ALA A 214 -16.71 -44.63 -9.50
N GLU A 215 -17.58 -45.32 -8.76
CA GLU A 215 -18.91 -44.80 -8.46
C GLU A 215 -18.79 -43.48 -7.69
N GLY A 216 -19.57 -42.47 -8.07
CA GLY A 216 -19.47 -41.10 -7.55
C GLY A 216 -18.38 -40.22 -8.18
N GLY A 217 -17.57 -40.73 -9.12
CA GLY A 217 -16.61 -39.92 -9.87
C GLY A 217 -17.17 -39.41 -11.21
N TYR A 218 -16.94 -38.14 -11.52
CA TYR A 218 -17.47 -37.44 -12.68
C TYR A 218 -16.37 -36.78 -13.54
N GLY A 219 -16.62 -36.70 -14.84
CA GLY A 219 -15.74 -35.99 -15.79
C GLY A 219 -14.47 -36.75 -16.18
N ARG A 220 -13.55 -36.05 -16.88
CA ARG A 220 -12.31 -36.64 -17.41
C ARG A 220 -11.27 -36.95 -16.33
N ASP A 221 -11.30 -36.19 -15.25
CA ASP A 221 -10.33 -36.27 -14.16
C ASP A 221 -10.89 -37.05 -12.95
N CYS A 222 -12.11 -37.62 -13.09
CA CYS A 222 -12.84 -38.35 -12.05
C CYS A 222 -13.04 -37.56 -10.75
N LEU A 223 -13.53 -36.33 -10.85
CA LEU A 223 -13.80 -35.46 -9.70
C LEU A 223 -15.04 -35.94 -8.93
N PRO A 224 -15.11 -35.74 -7.60
CA PRO A 224 -16.20 -36.25 -6.75
C PRO A 224 -17.56 -35.55 -6.97
N VAL A 225 -17.58 -34.41 -7.66
CA VAL A 225 -18.79 -33.64 -7.96
C VAL A 225 -18.87 -33.37 -9.46
N TYR A 226 -20.08 -33.46 -10.02
CA TYR A 226 -20.35 -33.04 -11.38
C TYR A 226 -20.27 -31.52 -11.48
N LEU A 227 -19.23 -31.01 -12.15
CA LEU A 227 -19.08 -29.59 -12.45
C LEU A 227 -19.57 -29.31 -13.88
N PRO A 228 -20.52 -28.38 -14.09
CA PRO A 228 -20.90 -27.98 -15.44
C PRO A 228 -19.67 -27.38 -16.14
N HIS A 229 -19.31 -27.93 -17.29
CA HIS A 229 -18.28 -27.34 -18.13
C HIS A 229 -18.95 -26.35 -19.08
N VAL A 230 -18.61 -25.07 -18.92
CA VAL A 230 -18.97 -24.08 -19.93
C VAL A 230 -17.93 -24.23 -21.04
N ASP A 231 -18.23 -25.07 -22.04
CA ASP A 231 -17.65 -24.85 -23.36
C ASP A 231 -18.04 -23.40 -23.69
N GLY A 232 -17.09 -22.47 -23.62
CA GLY A 232 -17.36 -21.02 -23.68
C GLY A 232 -18.44 -20.71 -24.71
N CYS A 233 -19.36 -19.78 -24.40
CA CYS A 233 -20.55 -19.46 -25.20
C CYS A 233 -20.33 -19.09 -26.68
N ASN A 234 -19.15 -19.31 -27.26
CA ASN A 234 -18.82 -19.26 -28.68
C ASN A 234 -18.88 -20.64 -29.38
N ARG A 235 -19.96 -21.39 -29.15
CA ARG A 235 -20.54 -22.23 -30.20
C ARG A 235 -22.04 -21.99 -30.23
N THR A 236 -22.46 -20.90 -30.86
CA THR A 236 -23.62 -21.04 -31.74
C THR A 236 -23.32 -22.23 -32.65
N PRO A 237 -24.17 -23.28 -32.72
CA PRO A 237 -24.03 -24.29 -33.75
C PRO A 237 -24.24 -23.59 -35.09
N GLY A 238 -23.16 -23.07 -35.68
CA GLY A 238 -23.19 -22.45 -36.98
C GLY A 238 -23.58 -23.52 -37.98
N MET A 239 -24.80 -23.37 -38.52
CA MET A 239 -25.40 -24.01 -39.68
C MET A 239 -25.09 -25.51 -39.86
N GLN A 240 -26.14 -26.32 -39.78
CA GLN A 240 -26.15 -27.66 -40.37
C GLN A 240 -25.52 -27.63 -41.76
N LEU A 241 -24.52 -28.49 -41.93
CA LEU A 241 -23.81 -28.74 -43.18
C LEU A 241 -24.86 -28.93 -44.28
N LEU A 242 -25.02 -27.92 -45.15
CA LEU A 242 -25.73 -28.11 -46.41
C LEU A 242 -25.00 -29.24 -47.12
N SER A 243 -25.70 -30.38 -47.23
CA SER A 243 -25.25 -31.56 -47.95
C SER A 243 -24.85 -31.15 -49.36
N HIS A 244 -23.54 -31.08 -49.60
CA HIS A 244 -23.03 -30.88 -50.93
C HIS A 244 -23.17 -32.23 -51.65
N THR A 245 -24.21 -32.37 -52.46
CA THR A 245 -24.35 -33.49 -53.39
C THR A 245 -23.17 -33.43 -54.34
N ALA A 246 -22.18 -34.30 -54.14
CA ALA A 246 -21.08 -34.47 -55.06
C ALA A 246 -21.62 -35.15 -56.33
N THR A 247 -21.73 -34.37 -57.40
CA THR A 247 -22.00 -34.88 -58.75
C THR A 247 -20.78 -35.70 -59.19
N LEU A 248 -20.86 -37.02 -59.08
CA LEU A 248 -19.86 -37.93 -59.62
C LEU A 248 -19.83 -37.76 -61.15
N THR A 249 -18.76 -37.15 -61.66
CA THR A 249 -18.45 -37.11 -63.09
C THR A 249 -17.69 -38.41 -63.42
N PRO A 250 -18.25 -39.33 -64.21
CA PRO A 250 -17.56 -40.58 -64.53
C PRO A 250 -16.50 -40.32 -65.59
N THR A 251 -15.24 -40.47 -65.21
CA THR A 251 -14.13 -40.51 -66.16
C THR A 251 -14.02 -41.90 -66.75
N TRP A 252 -13.90 -41.92 -68.08
CA TRP A 252 -13.98 -43.08 -68.95
C TRP A 252 -12.83 -44.06 -68.76
N THR A 253 -13.12 -45.36 -68.90
CA THR A 253 -12.14 -46.33 -69.36
C THR A 253 -12.76 -47.32 -70.32
N ALA A 254 -11.95 -47.63 -71.33
CA ALA A 254 -12.20 -48.25 -72.60
C ALA A 254 -12.70 -49.71 -72.58
N THR A 255 -13.60 -49.99 -73.52
CA THR A 255 -13.60 -51.09 -74.50
C THR A 255 -12.99 -52.44 -74.08
N PRO A 256 -13.79 -53.52 -74.15
CA PRO A 256 -13.66 -54.38 -75.34
C PRO A 256 -14.99 -54.88 -75.92
N THR A 257 -15.08 -54.77 -77.25
CA THR A 257 -15.88 -55.57 -78.20
C THR A 257 -15.31 -57.01 -78.17
N PRO A 258 -16.09 -58.13 -78.26
CA PRO A 258 -16.97 -58.38 -79.40
C PRO A 258 -18.21 -59.29 -79.20
N SER A 259 -18.95 -59.36 -80.31
CA SER A 259 -19.77 -60.48 -80.81
C SER A 259 -21.14 -60.79 -80.21
N LEU A 260 -22.14 -60.38 -81.01
CA LEU A 260 -23.20 -61.21 -81.61
C LEU A 260 -24.43 -61.59 -80.78
N SER A 261 -25.54 -61.43 -81.50
CA SER A 261 -26.86 -62.06 -81.40
C SER A 261 -27.90 -61.55 -80.39
N THR A 262 -28.78 -60.72 -80.95
CA THR A 262 -30.24 -60.94 -81.06
C THR A 262 -31.14 -60.80 -79.80
N THR A 263 -32.04 -59.81 -79.93
CA THR A 263 -33.42 -59.71 -79.40
C THR A 263 -33.65 -59.58 -77.89
N GLN A 264 -34.06 -58.35 -77.52
CA GLN A 264 -35.29 -58.00 -76.80
C GLN A 264 -35.74 -58.94 -75.66
N TYR A 265 -35.67 -58.49 -74.42
CA TYR A 265 -36.83 -58.15 -73.56
C TYR A 265 -36.37 -57.64 -72.18
N SER A 266 -37.05 -56.60 -71.72
CA SER A 266 -37.02 -55.92 -70.42
C SER A 266 -37.64 -56.77 -69.29
N PRO A 267 -37.70 -56.31 -68.02
CA PRO A 267 -36.64 -55.87 -67.12
C PRO A 267 -36.75 -56.56 -65.72
N THR A 268 -35.92 -56.13 -64.77
CA THR A 268 -36.02 -56.30 -63.30
C THR A 268 -35.58 -57.64 -62.68
N HIS A 269 -34.33 -57.70 -62.19
CA HIS A 269 -34.01 -58.48 -61.00
C HIS A 269 -32.77 -58.01 -60.22
N TYR A 270 -32.84 -58.34 -58.94
CA TYR A 270 -32.06 -57.97 -57.76
C TYR A 270 -30.71 -58.70 -57.64
N GLY A 271 -29.77 -58.08 -56.91
CA GLY A 271 -28.61 -58.68 -56.22
C GLY A 271 -27.36 -58.94 -57.08
N PRO A 272 -26.17 -59.20 -56.50
CA PRO A 272 -25.92 -59.60 -55.11
C PRO A 272 -24.70 -58.97 -54.39
N THR A 273 -24.61 -59.27 -53.10
CA THR A 273 -23.45 -59.25 -52.20
C THR A 273 -22.43 -60.31 -52.61
N GLU A 274 -21.12 -60.01 -52.58
CA GLU A 274 -20.12 -60.84 -51.86
C GLU A 274 -18.68 -60.30 -51.92
N THR A 275 -18.03 -60.53 -50.78
CA THR A 275 -16.62 -60.40 -50.41
C THR A 275 -15.63 -61.08 -51.35
N LEU A 276 -14.44 -60.52 -51.52
CA LEU A 276 -13.23 -61.31 -51.77
C LEU A 276 -11.94 -60.58 -51.39
N GLN A 277 -10.96 -61.43 -51.14
CA GLN A 277 -9.78 -61.32 -50.31
C GLN A 277 -8.50 -61.33 -51.19
N VAL A 278 -7.39 -60.88 -50.59
CA VAL A 278 -6.05 -61.52 -50.65
C VAL A 278 -5.09 -61.14 -51.81
N THR A 279 -3.99 -60.48 -51.36
CA THR A 279 -2.56 -60.78 -51.60
C THR A 279 -1.78 -60.01 -52.68
N GLU A 280 -1.06 -59.01 -52.16
CA GLU A 280 0.41 -58.87 -52.12
C GLU A 280 1.22 -59.29 -53.36
N THR A 281 1.82 -58.30 -54.02
CA THR A 281 2.94 -58.49 -54.94
C THR A 281 4.07 -57.53 -54.55
N VAL A 282 5.17 -58.11 -54.11
CA VAL A 282 6.42 -57.44 -53.74
C VAL A 282 7.24 -57.15 -54.99
N ALA A 283 7.63 -55.89 -55.20
CA ALA A 283 8.70 -55.50 -56.09
C ALA A 283 9.55 -54.38 -55.46
N LEU A 284 10.86 -54.60 -55.45
CA LEU A 284 11.90 -53.87 -54.71
C LEU A 284 12.22 -52.48 -55.29
N PRO A 285 12.75 -51.54 -54.47
CA PRO A 285 12.61 -50.10 -54.70
C PRO A 285 13.87 -49.45 -55.33
N PRO A 286 13.71 -48.33 -56.06
CA PRO A 286 14.84 -47.47 -56.40
C PRO A 286 15.13 -46.47 -55.27
N THR A 287 16.39 -46.47 -54.84
CA THR A 287 17.02 -45.55 -53.89
C THR A 287 16.77 -44.09 -54.27
N ARG A 288 15.92 -43.39 -53.51
CA ARG A 288 15.80 -41.92 -53.55
C ARG A 288 16.15 -41.38 -52.17
N THR A 289 17.22 -40.59 -52.13
CA THR A 289 17.70 -39.85 -50.96
C THR A 289 16.54 -39.08 -50.32
N PRO A 290 16.31 -39.20 -49.00
CA PRO A 290 15.18 -38.56 -48.35
C PRO A 290 15.49 -37.08 -48.23
N THR A 291 15.05 -36.30 -49.21
CA THR A 291 14.65 -34.93 -48.87
C THR A 291 13.33 -35.10 -48.16
N ALA A 292 13.39 -35.31 -46.84
CA ALA A 292 12.23 -35.30 -45.99
C ALA A 292 11.62 -33.90 -46.09
N SER A 293 10.72 -33.73 -47.05
CA SER A 293 9.67 -32.74 -46.96
C SER A 293 8.92 -33.09 -45.70
N VAL A 294 9.24 -32.39 -44.61
CA VAL A 294 8.48 -32.44 -43.37
C VAL A 294 7.09 -31.93 -43.73
N SER A 295 6.21 -32.87 -44.10
CA SER A 295 4.80 -32.63 -44.23
C SER A 295 4.32 -32.05 -42.89
N SER A 296 3.65 -30.91 -42.98
CA SER A 296 3.20 -30.04 -41.90
C SER A 296 2.07 -30.64 -41.04
N THR A 297 2.16 -31.92 -40.70
CA THR A 297 1.16 -32.65 -39.90
C THR A 297 1.61 -32.89 -38.46
N LEU A 298 2.46 -32.04 -37.90
CA LEU A 298 2.51 -31.87 -36.44
C LEU A 298 1.39 -30.92 -36.04
N TRP A 299 0.34 -31.46 -35.46
CA TRP A 299 -0.83 -30.71 -35.00
C TRP A 299 -0.42 -29.95 -33.74
N TRP A 300 0.08 -28.73 -33.90
CA TRP A 300 0.49 -27.87 -32.78
C TRP A 300 -0.68 -27.47 -31.86
N SER A 301 -1.93 -27.72 -32.27
CA SER A 301 -3.16 -27.43 -31.53
C SER A 301 -3.23 -28.00 -30.12
N ASP A 302 -2.53 -29.11 -29.83
CA ASP A 302 -2.49 -29.71 -28.50
C ASP A 302 -1.33 -29.20 -27.62
N VAL A 303 -0.40 -28.42 -28.20
CA VAL A 303 0.78 -27.89 -27.51
C VAL A 303 0.46 -26.53 -26.90
N ALA A 304 0.86 -26.30 -25.66
CA ALA A 304 0.68 -25.02 -24.98
C ALA A 304 1.39 -23.89 -25.75
N CYS A 305 0.73 -22.75 -25.89
CA CYS A 305 1.30 -21.57 -26.54
C CYS A 305 2.55 -21.05 -25.80
N PRO A 306 3.62 -20.69 -26.52
CA PRO A 306 4.84 -20.19 -25.91
C PRO A 306 4.73 -18.73 -25.45
N THR A 307 5.62 -18.33 -24.55
CA THR A 307 5.85 -16.93 -24.20
C THR A 307 6.57 -16.20 -25.35
N LEU A 308 6.15 -14.99 -25.68
CA LEU A 308 6.76 -14.17 -26.72
C LEU A 308 8.02 -13.48 -26.17
N ALA A 309 9.12 -13.57 -26.91
CA ALA A 309 10.30 -12.78 -26.63
C ALA A 309 10.11 -11.38 -27.23
N VAL A 310 9.98 -10.36 -26.37
CA VAL A 310 9.85 -8.96 -26.79
C VAL A 310 11.17 -8.26 -26.54
N THR A 311 11.77 -7.74 -27.60
CA THR A 311 13.03 -6.99 -27.55
C THR A 311 12.83 -5.63 -28.20
N THR A 312 13.73 -4.69 -27.93
CA THR A 312 13.68 -3.33 -28.48
C THR A 312 14.98 -3.01 -29.20
N THR A 313 14.92 -2.16 -30.21
CA THR A 313 16.14 -1.61 -30.86
C THR A 313 16.75 -0.44 -30.08
N ALA A 314 16.25 -0.16 -28.87
CA ALA A 314 16.73 0.89 -27.99
C ALA A 314 18.14 0.57 -27.47
N ALA A 315 18.96 1.60 -27.25
CA ALA A 315 20.27 1.43 -26.63
C ALA A 315 20.08 0.98 -25.17
N GLY A 316 20.41 -0.28 -24.88
CA GLY A 316 20.24 -0.89 -23.55
C GLY A 316 19.07 -1.90 -23.43
N GLY A 317 18.31 -2.13 -24.50
CA GLY A 317 17.29 -3.19 -24.56
C GLY A 317 15.94 -2.88 -23.90
N SER A 318 15.83 -1.78 -23.13
CA SER A 318 14.58 -1.29 -22.55
C SER A 318 14.12 0.01 -23.22
N LEU A 319 12.82 0.14 -23.49
CA LEU A 319 12.22 1.39 -23.99
C LEU A 319 12.25 2.46 -22.90
N THR A 320 12.75 3.65 -23.21
CA THR A 320 12.71 4.78 -22.27
C THR A 320 11.63 5.80 -22.62
N GLN A 321 11.15 6.54 -21.62
CA GLN A 321 10.24 7.66 -21.83
C GLN A 321 10.77 8.68 -22.87
N ASN A 322 12.10 8.92 -22.90
CA ASN A 322 12.71 9.87 -23.84
C ASN A 322 12.65 9.40 -25.29
N GLU A 323 12.91 8.13 -25.56
CA GLU A 323 12.81 7.54 -26.91
C GLU A 323 11.39 7.71 -27.47
N ILE A 324 10.40 7.52 -26.61
CA ILE A 324 8.99 7.68 -26.94
C ILE A 324 8.61 9.13 -27.26
N ARG A 325 9.19 10.11 -26.55
CA ARG A 325 8.97 11.53 -26.86
C ARG A 325 9.61 11.95 -28.19
N GLY A 326 10.37 11.07 -28.83
CA GLY A 326 11.09 11.35 -30.07
C GLY A 326 12.50 11.84 -29.80
N GLY A 327 13.16 11.30 -28.77
CA GLY A 327 14.50 11.70 -28.36
C GLY A 327 15.52 11.55 -29.49
N GLY A 328 15.75 12.63 -30.24
CA GLY A 328 16.91 12.95 -31.08
C GLY A 328 17.32 12.01 -32.21
N SER A 329 16.97 10.73 -32.18
CA SER A 329 17.33 9.74 -33.18
C SER A 329 16.41 9.85 -34.38
N ALA A 330 16.98 9.96 -35.58
CA ALA A 330 16.24 9.89 -36.83
C ALA A 330 15.65 8.50 -37.11
N VAL A 331 16.17 7.46 -36.44
CA VAL A 331 15.70 6.07 -36.59
C VAL A 331 14.61 5.79 -35.55
N PRO A 332 13.38 5.43 -35.97
CA PRO A 332 12.30 5.08 -35.04
C PRO A 332 12.65 3.80 -34.27
N THR A 333 12.48 3.83 -32.95
CA THR A 333 12.64 2.65 -32.10
C THR A 333 11.61 1.58 -32.49
N ARG A 334 12.07 0.35 -32.71
CA ARG A 334 11.20 -0.79 -33.06
C ARG A 334 11.10 -1.77 -31.92
N LEU A 335 9.89 -2.27 -31.69
CA LEU A 335 9.62 -3.45 -30.88
C LEU A 335 9.73 -4.69 -31.77
N MET A 336 10.59 -5.64 -31.40
CA MET A 336 10.72 -6.93 -32.06
C MET A 336 10.05 -8.00 -31.20
N VAL A 337 9.04 -8.65 -31.75
CA VAL A 337 8.29 -9.72 -31.10
C VAL A 337 8.62 -11.02 -31.81
N ALA A 338 9.38 -11.88 -31.13
CA ALA A 338 9.89 -13.13 -31.66
C ALA A 338 9.18 -14.34 -31.06
N LEU A 339 8.82 -15.30 -31.93
CA LEU A 339 8.42 -16.63 -31.51
C LEU A 339 9.67 -17.48 -31.23
N PRO A 340 9.70 -18.21 -30.10
CA PRO A 340 10.77 -19.16 -29.86
C PRO A 340 10.69 -20.31 -30.89
N PRO A 341 11.83 -20.81 -31.40
CA PRO A 341 11.84 -22.01 -32.22
C PRO A 341 11.21 -23.19 -31.47
N PRO A 342 10.42 -24.05 -32.11
CA PRO A 342 10.18 -24.18 -33.56
C PRO A 342 8.96 -23.41 -34.10
N PHE A 343 8.29 -22.58 -33.28
CA PHE A 343 7.07 -21.88 -33.68
C PHE A 343 7.33 -20.84 -34.77
N ARG A 344 6.35 -20.66 -35.67
CA ARG A 344 6.38 -19.69 -36.76
C ARG A 344 5.09 -18.90 -36.80
N TRP A 345 5.15 -17.65 -37.22
CA TRP A 345 3.97 -16.82 -37.47
C TRP A 345 3.18 -17.41 -38.64
N ALA A 346 1.85 -17.41 -38.54
CA ALA A 346 0.95 -17.78 -39.61
C ALA A 346 1.21 -16.90 -40.85
N SER A 347 0.89 -17.40 -42.05
CA SER A 347 1.13 -16.69 -43.31
C SER A 347 0.21 -15.49 -43.55
N ASP A 348 -0.74 -15.23 -42.65
CA ASP A 348 -1.72 -14.14 -42.77
C ASP A 348 -1.00 -12.79 -42.99
N PRO A 349 -1.42 -11.97 -43.98
CA PRO A 349 -0.89 -10.62 -44.15
C PRO A 349 -1.26 -9.66 -43.00
N GLN A 350 -2.34 -9.91 -42.24
CA GLN A 350 -2.85 -9.02 -41.19
C GLN A 350 -2.70 -9.57 -39.76
N LEU A 351 -1.54 -10.16 -39.42
CA LEU A 351 -1.28 -10.66 -38.06
C LEU A 351 -1.54 -9.63 -36.96
N GLY A 352 -1.33 -8.35 -37.24
CA GLY A 352 -1.54 -7.25 -36.29
C GLY A 352 -2.94 -7.24 -35.64
N THR A 353 -3.96 -7.76 -36.32
CA THR A 353 -5.33 -7.87 -35.78
C THR A 353 -5.46 -8.87 -34.63
N HIS A 354 -4.54 -9.84 -34.56
CA HIS A 354 -4.47 -10.82 -33.47
C HIS A 354 -3.58 -10.36 -32.30
N LEU A 355 -2.89 -9.21 -32.41
CA LEU A 355 -2.07 -8.65 -31.35
C LEU A 355 -2.82 -7.51 -30.65
N SER A 356 -2.83 -7.53 -29.33
CA SER A 356 -3.39 -6.47 -28.50
C SER A 356 -2.45 -6.11 -27.36
N PHE A 357 -2.50 -4.85 -26.93
CA PHE A 357 -1.70 -4.36 -25.81
C PHE A 357 -2.58 -4.26 -24.56
N VAL A 358 -2.15 -4.89 -23.48
CA VAL A 358 -2.82 -4.90 -22.18
C VAL A 358 -1.92 -4.24 -21.15
N PRO A 359 -2.34 -3.12 -20.51
CA PRO A 359 -1.56 -2.49 -19.46
C PRO A 359 -1.67 -3.31 -18.17
N VAL A 360 -0.53 -3.63 -17.54
CA VAL A 360 -0.53 -4.38 -16.26
C VAL A 360 -0.75 -3.47 -15.05
N SER A 361 -0.42 -2.18 -15.15
CA SER A 361 -0.65 -1.19 -14.09
C SER A 361 -2.01 -0.48 -14.23
N THR A 362 -2.40 0.31 -13.22
CA THR A 362 -3.55 1.23 -13.31
C THR A 362 -3.42 2.15 -14.53
N ALA A 363 -4.53 2.38 -15.24
CA ALA A 363 -4.55 3.19 -16.44
C ALA A 363 -4.07 4.62 -16.13
N ARG A 364 -2.87 4.98 -16.61
CA ARG A 364 -2.32 6.32 -16.43
C ARG A 364 -2.92 7.25 -17.50
N PRO A 365 -3.50 8.41 -17.14
CA PRO A 365 -4.20 9.28 -18.08
C PRO A 365 -3.31 9.85 -19.20
N ARG A 366 -1.99 9.95 -18.99
CA ARG A 366 -0.99 10.28 -20.04
C ARG A 366 0.04 9.16 -20.30
N GLY A 367 -0.17 7.98 -19.72
CA GLY A 367 0.59 6.75 -20.00
C GLY A 367 -0.12 5.89 -21.07
N PHE A 368 -0.08 4.55 -20.95
CA PHE A 368 -0.81 3.68 -21.89
C PHE A 368 -2.34 3.85 -21.80
N GLY A 369 -2.89 4.14 -20.62
CA GLY A 369 -4.33 4.38 -20.44
C GLY A 369 -4.86 5.66 -21.10
N GLY A 370 -3.98 6.54 -21.61
CA GLY A 370 -4.35 7.78 -22.28
C GLY A 370 -4.58 7.62 -23.79
N PRO A 371 -4.65 8.75 -24.54
CA PRO A 371 -4.76 8.76 -26.01
C PRO A 371 -3.69 7.92 -26.72
N ARG A 372 -2.54 7.71 -26.05
CA ARG A 372 -1.43 6.94 -26.58
C ARG A 372 -1.70 5.43 -26.64
N GLY A 373 -2.49 4.87 -25.72
CA GLY A 373 -2.91 3.47 -25.80
C GLY A 373 -3.57 3.18 -27.15
N ALA A 374 -4.41 4.12 -27.61
CA ALA A 374 -5.05 4.07 -28.92
C ALA A 374 -4.04 4.21 -30.09
N THR A 375 -3.02 5.07 -29.97
CA THR A 375 -1.99 5.19 -31.03
C THR A 375 -1.07 3.97 -31.13
N LEU A 376 -0.72 3.33 -30.01
CA LEU A 376 0.08 2.11 -30.02
C LEU A 376 -0.76 0.90 -30.47
N SER A 377 -2.04 0.83 -30.08
CA SER A 377 -2.95 -0.20 -30.56
C SER A 377 -3.25 -0.10 -32.06
N ASN A 378 -3.23 1.12 -32.62
CA ASN A 378 -3.41 1.36 -34.06
C ASN A 378 -2.10 1.29 -34.88
N ALA A 379 -0.96 1.04 -34.24
CA ALA A 379 0.32 1.00 -34.95
C ALA A 379 0.43 -0.26 -35.83
N THR A 380 1.11 -0.13 -36.97
CA THR A 380 1.18 -1.18 -37.98
C THR A 380 2.31 -2.17 -37.71
N TRP A 381 1.95 -3.45 -37.61
CA TRP A 381 2.90 -4.55 -37.49
C TRP A 381 3.46 -4.94 -38.86
N VAL A 382 4.77 -5.14 -38.94
CA VAL A 382 5.49 -5.52 -40.17
C VAL A 382 6.36 -6.75 -39.88
N ARG A 383 6.58 -7.63 -40.86
CA ARG A 383 7.51 -8.76 -40.68
C ARG A 383 8.96 -8.29 -40.79
N ASN A 384 9.85 -8.83 -39.95
CA ASN A 384 11.28 -8.54 -40.04
C ASN A 384 11.83 -8.98 -41.40
N ALA A 385 12.68 -8.16 -42.02
CA ALA A 385 13.30 -8.47 -43.31
C ALA A 385 14.22 -9.70 -43.25
N THR A 386 14.92 -9.92 -42.13
CA THR A 386 15.88 -11.02 -41.98
C THR A 386 15.22 -12.33 -41.56
N ASN A 387 14.17 -12.26 -40.73
CA ASN A 387 13.49 -13.43 -40.15
C ASN A 387 11.95 -13.27 -40.22
N PRO A 388 11.34 -13.24 -41.42
CA PRO A 388 9.92 -12.89 -41.58
C PRO A 388 8.95 -13.94 -41.02
N SER A 389 9.41 -15.18 -40.82
CA SER A 389 8.59 -16.27 -40.29
C SER A 389 8.58 -16.35 -38.76
N SER A 390 9.52 -15.71 -38.06
CA SER A 390 9.65 -15.82 -36.59
C SER A 390 9.60 -14.48 -35.87
N VAL A 391 9.88 -13.36 -36.55
CA VAL A 391 9.95 -12.04 -35.92
C VAL A 391 9.00 -11.04 -36.58
N LEU A 392 8.14 -10.43 -35.76
CA LEU A 392 7.33 -9.26 -36.10
C LEU A 392 7.98 -8.00 -35.53
N GLU A 393 7.87 -6.90 -36.26
CA GLU A 393 8.37 -5.58 -35.89
C GLU A 393 7.23 -4.58 -35.81
N LEU A 394 7.26 -3.71 -34.81
CA LEU A 394 6.36 -2.57 -34.67
C LEU A 394 7.19 -1.31 -34.47
N ALA A 395 7.00 -0.30 -35.34
CA ALA A 395 7.57 1.02 -35.11
C ALA A 395 6.80 1.71 -33.97
N VAL A 396 7.50 2.07 -32.89
CA VAL A 396 6.88 2.75 -31.76
C VAL A 396 6.57 4.21 -32.16
N PRO A 397 5.29 4.64 -32.15
CA PRO A 397 4.94 5.99 -32.54
C PRO A 397 5.45 7.02 -31.52
N VAL A 398 5.98 8.13 -32.03
CA VAL A 398 6.48 9.25 -31.25
C VAL A 398 5.32 10.07 -30.69
N HIS A 399 5.33 10.35 -29.38
CA HIS A 399 4.36 11.23 -28.75
C HIS A 399 5.01 12.13 -27.68
N ARG A 400 5.10 13.44 -27.98
CA ARG A 400 5.77 14.43 -27.12
C ARG A 400 5.12 14.57 -25.73
N GLY A 401 3.82 14.30 -25.61
CA GLY A 401 3.07 14.41 -24.35
C GLY A 401 3.16 13.21 -23.41
N TYR A 402 3.91 12.16 -23.77
CA TYR A 402 4.02 10.95 -22.95
C TYR A 402 4.81 11.22 -21.67
N PHE A 403 4.26 10.79 -20.53
CA PHE A 403 4.89 10.92 -19.23
C PHE A 403 4.53 9.75 -18.32
N ILE A 404 5.54 9.09 -17.79
CA ILE A 404 5.48 8.04 -16.79
C ILE A 404 6.45 8.38 -15.66
N ALA A 405 5.95 8.42 -14.43
CA ALA A 405 6.78 8.81 -13.29
C ALA A 405 7.48 7.62 -12.60
N VAL A 406 7.12 6.41 -13.01
CA VAL A 406 7.63 5.11 -12.59
C VAL A 406 7.54 4.18 -13.79
N ASP A 407 8.26 3.06 -13.79
CA ASP A 407 8.24 2.12 -14.91
C ASP A 407 6.81 1.63 -15.21
N GLU A 408 6.51 1.42 -16.49
CA GLU A 408 5.22 0.93 -16.96
C GLU A 408 5.43 -0.38 -17.73
N THR A 409 4.91 -1.49 -17.21
CA THR A 409 4.89 -2.79 -17.90
C THR A 409 3.65 -2.91 -18.79
N ILE A 410 3.88 -3.16 -20.08
CA ILE A 410 2.85 -3.42 -21.06
C ILE A 410 2.96 -4.87 -21.52
N VAL A 411 1.84 -5.58 -21.53
CA VAL A 411 1.74 -6.95 -22.02
C VAL A 411 1.24 -6.92 -23.46
N ILE A 412 1.91 -7.67 -24.32
CA ILE A 412 1.48 -7.97 -25.68
C ILE A 412 0.76 -9.31 -25.63
N ARG A 413 -0.52 -9.29 -25.92
CA ARG A 413 -1.37 -10.47 -26.02
C ARG A 413 -1.54 -10.82 -27.49
N CYS A 414 -1.31 -12.08 -27.83
CA CYS A 414 -1.48 -12.58 -29.19
C CYS A 414 -2.30 -13.87 -29.21
N ASP A 415 -3.32 -13.92 -30.07
CA ASP A 415 -4.19 -15.08 -30.19
C ASP A 415 -3.47 -16.27 -30.84
N ALA A 416 -3.82 -17.49 -30.45
CA ALA A 416 -3.21 -18.70 -30.99
C ALA A 416 -3.34 -18.87 -32.52
N ALA A 417 -4.36 -18.25 -33.13
CA ALA A 417 -4.56 -18.26 -34.59
C ALA A 417 -3.42 -17.58 -35.36
N ALA A 418 -2.68 -16.68 -34.71
CA ALA A 418 -1.52 -16.01 -35.28
C ALA A 418 -0.31 -16.95 -35.48
N VAL A 419 -0.30 -18.13 -34.88
CA VAL A 419 0.80 -19.11 -34.98
C VAL A 419 0.49 -20.13 -36.06
N SER A 420 1.45 -20.39 -36.94
CA SER A 420 1.38 -21.41 -37.99
C SER A 420 1.18 -22.79 -37.37
N GLY A 421 0.03 -23.42 -37.67
CA GLY A 421 -0.38 -24.72 -37.10
C GLY A 421 -1.17 -24.63 -35.79
N GLY A 422 -1.36 -23.42 -35.24
CA GLY A 422 -2.09 -23.17 -34.00
C GLY A 422 -1.33 -23.55 -32.73
N CYS A 423 -1.87 -23.19 -31.57
CA CYS A 423 -1.43 -23.70 -30.26
C CYS A 423 -2.60 -23.59 -29.27
N LYS A 424 -2.50 -24.26 -28.12
CA LYS A 424 -3.50 -24.19 -27.05
C LYS A 424 -3.18 -23.04 -26.11
N GLY A 425 -4.03 -22.02 -26.06
CA GLY A 425 -3.92 -20.88 -25.14
C GLY A 425 -3.75 -19.54 -25.83
N VAL A 426 -3.07 -18.60 -25.18
CA VAL A 426 -2.79 -17.25 -25.67
C VAL A 426 -1.30 -17.01 -25.52
N LEU A 427 -0.68 -16.39 -26.52
CA LEU A 427 0.72 -16.00 -26.48
C LEU A 427 0.87 -14.66 -25.77
N LEU A 428 1.81 -14.59 -24.84
CA LEU A 428 2.01 -13.42 -24.00
C LEU A 428 3.46 -13.01 -24.06
N GLY A 429 3.69 -11.73 -24.33
CA GLY A 429 4.97 -11.06 -24.18
C GLY A 429 4.81 -9.85 -23.26
N SER A 430 5.89 -9.36 -22.68
CA SER A 430 5.84 -8.10 -21.94
C SER A 430 7.09 -7.28 -22.21
N PHE A 431 6.95 -5.97 -22.09
CA PHE A 431 8.07 -5.04 -22.11
C PHE A 431 7.83 -3.92 -21.09
N THR A 432 8.92 -3.45 -20.51
CA THR A 432 8.94 -2.34 -19.57
C THR A 432 9.31 -1.05 -20.28
N ILE A 433 8.54 0.01 -20.03
CA ILE A 433 8.95 1.37 -20.38
C ILE A 433 9.55 2.00 -19.12
N ALA A 434 10.83 2.33 -19.18
CA ALA A 434 11.54 2.97 -18.09
C ALA A 434 11.16 4.46 -17.98
N SER A 435 10.85 4.92 -16.77
CA SER A 435 10.63 6.34 -16.50
C SER A 435 11.93 7.15 -16.50
N ASN A 436 11.82 8.46 -16.75
CA ASN A 436 12.96 9.38 -16.62
C ASN A 436 13.34 9.70 -15.16
N THR A 437 12.50 9.33 -14.20
CA THR A 437 12.82 9.46 -12.78
C THR A 437 13.89 8.42 -12.45
N PRO A 438 15.08 8.83 -11.94
CA PRO A 438 16.07 7.85 -11.53
C PRO A 438 15.45 7.01 -10.40
N PRO A 439 15.45 5.67 -10.47
CA PRO A 439 14.96 4.83 -9.38
C PRO A 439 15.69 5.12 -8.05
N ALA A 440 16.92 5.65 -8.13
CA ALA A 440 17.69 6.16 -7.00
C ALA A 440 16.99 7.30 -6.23
N VAL A 441 16.23 8.19 -6.90
CA VAL A 441 15.58 9.33 -6.22
C VAL A 441 14.38 8.88 -5.41
N ALA A 442 13.53 8.00 -5.95
CA ALA A 442 12.37 7.50 -5.22
C ALA A 442 12.76 6.65 -4.01
N SER A 443 13.73 5.74 -4.19
CA SER A 443 14.27 4.93 -3.09
C SER A 443 15.00 5.77 -2.04
N ALA A 444 15.83 6.74 -2.45
CA ALA A 444 16.50 7.65 -1.53
C ALA A 444 15.50 8.52 -0.76
N LEU A 445 14.47 9.07 -1.41
CA LEU A 445 13.43 9.85 -0.73
C LEU A 445 12.68 9.01 0.30
N SER A 446 12.28 7.77 -0.06
CA SER A 446 11.62 6.88 0.88
C SER A 446 12.52 6.53 2.07
N ALA A 447 13.82 6.30 1.84
CA ALA A 447 14.77 6.01 2.90
C ALA A 447 14.99 7.23 3.83
N ILE A 448 15.23 8.41 3.24
CA ILE A 448 15.47 9.66 4.00
C ILE A 448 14.23 10.04 4.81
N THR A 449 13.04 10.02 4.19
CA THR A 449 11.79 10.32 4.89
C THR A 449 11.54 9.32 6.02
N GLY A 450 11.80 8.03 5.81
CA GLY A 450 11.72 7.01 6.86
C GLY A 450 12.67 7.26 8.04
N VAL A 451 13.93 7.61 7.78
CA VAL A 451 14.93 7.91 8.82
C VAL A 451 14.53 9.16 9.62
N VAL A 452 14.16 10.24 8.94
CA VAL A 452 13.73 11.49 9.59
C VAL A 452 12.45 11.27 10.39
N ALA A 453 11.51 10.46 9.89
CA ALA A 453 10.29 10.14 10.61
C ALA A 453 10.58 9.33 11.90
N GLY A 454 11.52 8.38 11.85
CA GLY A 454 11.99 7.67 13.04
C GLY A 454 12.64 8.61 14.06
N ALA A 455 13.51 9.51 13.61
CA ALA A 455 14.14 10.51 14.46
C ALA A 455 13.10 11.47 15.09
N ALA A 456 12.11 11.91 14.31
CA ALA A 456 11.01 12.72 14.80
C ALA A 456 10.19 11.99 15.87
N ALA A 457 9.85 10.71 15.66
CA ALA A 457 9.13 9.91 16.65
C ALA A 457 9.92 9.79 17.97
N VAL A 458 11.23 9.55 17.90
CA VAL A 458 12.11 9.53 19.09
C VAL A 458 12.14 10.89 19.78
N ALA A 459 12.28 11.99 19.01
CA ALA A 459 12.28 13.34 19.57
C ALA A 459 10.97 13.66 20.29
N VAL A 460 9.82 13.23 19.77
CA VAL A 460 8.52 13.41 20.44
C VAL A 460 8.44 12.60 21.72
N VAL A 461 8.92 11.36 21.74
CA VAL A 461 8.95 10.55 22.96
C VAL A 461 9.85 11.18 24.03
N VAL A 462 11.01 11.72 23.64
CA VAL A 462 11.99 12.31 24.56
C VAL A 462 11.55 13.68 25.09
N THR A 463 11.11 14.56 24.20
CA THR A 463 10.79 15.96 24.53
C THR A 463 9.32 16.17 24.90
N GLY A 464 8.44 15.28 24.48
CA GLY A 464 6.98 15.47 24.49
C GLY A 464 6.47 16.45 23.42
N GLY A 465 7.35 17.07 22.63
CA GLY A 465 7.00 18.05 21.61
C GLY A 465 6.42 17.38 20.36
N LEU A 466 5.17 17.70 20.02
CA LEU A 466 4.41 17.06 18.94
C LEU A 466 4.69 17.60 17.53
N GLY A 467 5.44 18.70 17.42
CA GLY A 467 5.54 19.51 16.21
C GLY A 467 5.81 18.68 14.97
N SER A 468 6.96 18.00 14.91
CA SER A 468 7.47 17.35 13.69
C SER A 468 6.68 16.12 13.19
N ILE A 469 5.84 15.50 14.01
CA ILE A 469 5.05 14.33 13.58
C ILE A 469 3.91 14.76 12.66
N LEU A 470 3.29 15.90 12.96
CA LEU A 470 2.11 16.37 12.25
C LEU A 470 2.41 16.65 10.77
N GLU A 471 3.55 17.26 10.45
CA GLU A 471 3.91 17.49 9.04
C GLU A 471 4.25 16.19 8.29
N MET A 472 4.81 15.18 8.96
CA MET A 472 5.01 13.85 8.36
C MET A 472 3.68 13.17 8.07
N GLN A 473 2.71 13.32 8.97
CA GLN A 473 1.35 12.82 8.74
C GLN A 473 0.64 13.57 7.61
N ALA A 474 0.90 14.87 7.43
CA ALA A 474 0.40 15.64 6.30
C ALA A 474 0.89 15.07 4.95
N LEU A 475 2.15 14.65 4.88
CA LEU A 475 2.65 13.91 3.70
C LEU A 475 1.96 12.56 3.54
N GLY A 476 1.67 11.85 4.63
CA GLY A 476 0.87 10.62 4.62
C GLY A 476 -0.57 10.84 4.12
N VAL A 477 -1.18 11.96 4.45
CA VAL A 477 -2.48 12.40 3.92
C VAL A 477 -2.40 12.63 2.41
N PHE A 478 -1.38 13.35 1.93
CA PHE A 478 -1.17 13.57 0.50
C PHE A 478 -0.96 12.26 -0.26
N ALA A 479 -0.22 11.31 0.31
CA ALA A 479 0.01 9.99 -0.28
C ALA A 479 -1.29 9.17 -0.47
N ARG A 480 -2.28 9.38 0.42
CA ARG A 480 -3.57 8.68 0.41
C ARG A 480 -4.66 9.37 -0.41
N MET A 481 -4.38 10.53 -0.96
CA MET A 481 -5.33 11.25 -1.79
C MET A 481 -5.66 10.44 -3.05
N SER A 482 -6.92 10.46 -3.49
CA SER A 482 -7.33 9.88 -4.79
C SER A 482 -6.55 10.51 -5.94
N CYS A 483 -6.30 11.82 -5.84
CA CYS A 483 -5.50 12.61 -6.79
C CYS A 483 -3.99 12.45 -6.67
N ALA A 484 -3.46 11.71 -5.69
CA ALA A 484 -2.02 11.58 -5.55
C ALA A 484 -1.41 11.02 -6.85
N SER A 485 -0.31 11.60 -7.31
CA SER A 485 0.44 11.06 -8.44
C SER A 485 1.11 9.74 -8.05
N ALA A 486 1.40 8.88 -9.03
CA ALA A 486 2.12 7.64 -8.77
C ALA A 486 3.50 7.89 -8.13
N GLN A 487 4.18 8.98 -8.51
CA GLN A 487 5.45 9.39 -7.92
C GLN A 487 5.31 9.78 -6.45
N GLU A 488 4.28 10.54 -6.11
CA GLU A 488 3.97 10.89 -4.72
C GLU A 488 3.78 9.61 -3.92
N ARG A 489 2.94 8.67 -4.37
CA ARG A 489 2.71 7.40 -3.67
C ARG A 489 3.98 6.56 -3.51
N ALA A 490 4.79 6.45 -4.57
CA ALA A 490 6.01 5.64 -4.56
C ALA A 490 7.11 6.22 -3.65
N SER A 491 7.24 7.55 -3.58
CA SER A 491 8.22 8.22 -2.71
C SER A 491 7.80 8.28 -1.24
N THR A 492 6.53 8.01 -0.94
CA THR A 492 5.93 8.19 0.38
C THR A 492 5.30 6.90 0.94
N VAL A 493 5.70 5.72 0.46
CA VAL A 493 5.11 4.41 0.84
C VAL A 493 5.04 4.20 2.34
N ALA A 494 6.04 4.67 3.10
CA ALA A 494 6.08 4.55 4.56
C ALA A 494 5.26 5.62 5.31
N LEU A 495 4.94 6.75 4.68
CA LEU A 495 4.33 7.90 5.37
C LEU A 495 2.88 7.69 5.83
N PRO A 496 2.02 6.96 5.11
CA PRO A 496 0.70 6.58 5.62
C PRO A 496 0.74 5.83 6.95
N TYR A 497 1.81 5.09 7.25
CA TYR A 497 1.93 4.36 8.52
C TYR A 497 2.16 5.27 9.73
N PHE A 498 2.65 6.50 9.52
CA PHE A 498 2.72 7.53 10.58
C PHE A 498 1.34 8.12 10.89
N LEU A 499 0.41 8.06 9.93
CA LEU A 499 -0.97 8.45 10.13
C LEU A 499 -1.74 7.35 10.87
N SER A 500 -1.52 6.08 10.50
CA SER A 500 -2.06 4.92 11.20
C SER A 500 -1.24 3.68 10.89
N VAL A 501 -0.90 2.88 11.90
CA VAL A 501 -0.26 1.57 11.70
C VAL A 501 -1.14 0.65 10.82
N PHE A 502 -2.45 0.86 10.86
CA PHE A 502 -3.44 0.14 10.06
C PHE A 502 -3.62 0.73 8.66
N ALA A 503 -2.65 1.52 8.19
CA ALA A 503 -2.71 2.16 6.89
C ALA A 503 -2.68 1.17 5.70
N GLY A 504 -2.25 -0.07 5.88
CA GLY A 504 -2.33 -1.09 4.84
C GLY A 504 -3.73 -1.72 4.70
N LEU A 505 -4.65 -1.44 5.63
CA LEU A 505 -5.97 -2.04 5.71
C LEU A 505 -7.07 -1.04 5.27
N ASP A 506 -8.33 -1.47 5.35
CA ASP A 506 -9.48 -0.61 5.11
C ASP A 506 -9.46 0.68 5.95
N PRO A 507 -9.97 1.81 5.44
CA PRO A 507 -10.05 3.08 6.17
C PRO A 507 -10.73 2.97 7.55
N LEU A 508 -11.65 2.01 7.71
CA LEU A 508 -12.30 1.71 8.98
C LEU A 508 -11.29 1.34 10.09
N TRP A 509 -10.28 0.52 9.75
CA TRP A 509 -9.25 0.10 10.70
C TRP A 509 -8.32 1.23 11.08
N MET A 510 -8.14 2.24 10.23
CA MET A 510 -7.42 3.46 10.63
C MET A 510 -8.14 4.19 11.76
N VAL A 511 -9.47 4.21 11.74
CA VAL A 511 -10.30 4.84 12.79
C VAL A 511 -10.30 3.98 14.05
N VAL A 512 -10.77 2.73 13.92
CA VAL A 512 -10.96 1.82 15.05
C VAL A 512 -9.63 1.46 15.70
N GLY A 513 -8.62 1.15 14.89
CA GLY A 513 -7.30 0.75 15.38
C GLY A 513 -6.57 1.89 16.08
N ASN A 514 -6.58 3.11 15.54
CA ASN A 514 -5.98 4.26 16.22
C ASN A 514 -6.73 4.64 17.50
N ALA A 515 -8.06 4.59 17.48
CA ALA A 515 -8.88 4.82 18.67
C ALA A 515 -8.59 3.79 19.76
N LEU A 516 -8.46 2.51 19.38
CA LEU A 516 -8.09 1.44 20.29
C LEU A 516 -6.68 1.63 20.86
N LEU A 517 -5.70 2.00 20.03
CA LEU A 517 -4.33 2.28 20.48
C LEU A 517 -4.29 3.42 21.50
N ALA A 518 -5.01 4.52 21.24
CA ALA A 518 -5.11 5.64 22.17
C ALA A 518 -5.81 5.23 23.48
N ALA A 519 -6.89 4.45 23.39
CA ALA A 519 -7.63 3.96 24.56
C ALA A 519 -6.80 2.99 25.41
N VAL A 520 -6.14 2.01 24.80
CA VAL A 520 -5.27 1.05 25.49
C VAL A 520 -4.12 1.76 26.18
N PHE A 521 -3.44 2.68 25.48
CA PHE A 521 -2.36 3.46 26.08
C PHE A 521 -2.86 4.29 27.27
N GLY A 522 -4.01 4.96 27.13
CA GLY A 522 -4.64 5.71 28.21
C GLY A 522 -5.00 4.83 29.42
N CYS A 523 -5.61 3.67 29.19
CA CYS A 523 -5.95 2.72 30.25
C CYS A 523 -4.72 2.20 30.99
N VAL A 524 -3.65 1.84 30.26
CA VAL A 524 -2.39 1.41 30.86
C VAL A 524 -1.75 2.55 31.65
N HIS A 525 -1.71 3.78 31.11
CA HIS A 525 -1.14 4.93 31.81
C HIS A 525 -1.91 5.25 33.11
N CYS A 526 -3.24 5.26 33.06
CA CYS A 526 -4.11 5.38 34.23
C CYS A 526 -3.92 4.23 35.25
N GLY A 527 -3.76 3.01 34.77
CA GLY A 527 -3.55 1.84 35.63
C GLY A 527 -2.22 1.93 36.38
N VAL A 528 -1.14 2.28 35.69
CA VAL A 528 0.19 2.44 36.30
C VAL A 528 0.22 3.63 37.26
N THR A 529 -0.45 4.74 36.94
CA THR A 529 -0.52 5.89 37.87
C THR A 529 -1.29 5.56 39.13
N ALA A 530 -2.43 4.86 39.03
CA ALA A 530 -3.19 4.40 40.19
C ALA A 530 -2.43 3.35 41.02
N ALA A 531 -1.72 2.43 40.35
CA ALA A 531 -0.86 1.46 41.02
C ALA A 531 0.28 2.15 41.77
N PHE A 532 0.94 3.14 41.16
CA PHE A 532 1.99 3.94 41.81
C PHE A 532 1.46 4.71 43.02
N GLN A 533 0.29 5.33 42.88
CA GLN A 533 -0.39 6.04 43.97
C GLN A 533 -0.66 5.10 45.15
N ARG A 534 -1.23 3.92 44.89
CA ARG A 534 -1.50 2.90 45.92
C ARG A 534 -0.23 2.32 46.53
N TRP A 535 0.79 2.06 45.72
CA TRP A 535 2.02 1.40 46.17
C TRP A 535 2.90 2.31 47.02
N ARG A 536 2.96 3.60 46.70
CA ARG A 536 3.77 4.58 47.45
C ARG A 536 2.97 5.33 48.53
N GLY A 537 1.64 5.22 48.56
CA GLY A 537 0.79 5.95 49.51
C GLY A 537 0.86 7.47 49.33
N VAL A 538 1.08 7.92 48.10
CA VAL A 538 1.29 9.33 47.74
C VAL A 538 -0.03 9.97 47.31
N ASP A 539 -0.17 11.29 47.44
CA ASP A 539 -1.32 12.02 46.95
C ASP A 539 -1.47 11.91 45.42
N ALA A 540 -2.71 12.04 44.93
CA ALA A 540 -3.00 11.87 43.51
C ALA A 540 -2.19 12.85 42.64
N ALA A 541 -2.02 14.11 43.07
CA ALA A 541 -1.27 15.10 42.30
C ALA A 541 0.22 14.73 42.19
N SER A 542 0.87 14.32 43.28
CA SER A 542 2.27 13.88 43.21
C SER A 542 2.44 12.59 42.38
N ALA A 543 1.50 11.65 42.47
CA ALA A 543 1.51 10.45 41.63
C ALA A 543 1.40 10.79 40.13
N TRP A 544 0.51 11.74 39.78
CA TRP A 544 0.31 12.19 38.41
C TRP A 544 1.54 12.96 37.90
N ALA A 545 2.15 13.81 38.73
CA ALA A 545 3.38 14.51 38.39
C ALA A 545 4.56 13.53 38.17
N ALA A 546 4.69 12.51 39.03
CA ALA A 546 5.74 11.50 38.91
C ALA A 546 5.60 10.68 37.61
N MET A 547 4.37 10.31 37.26
CA MET A 547 4.06 9.53 36.07
C MET A 547 3.83 10.38 34.81
N ARG A 548 4.03 11.71 34.89
CA ARG A 548 3.74 12.68 33.82
C ARG A 548 2.32 12.54 33.23
N PHE A 549 1.35 12.15 34.06
CA PHE A 549 -0.05 12.00 33.66
C PHE A 549 -0.77 13.36 33.74
N PRO A 550 -1.52 13.78 32.71
CA PRO A 550 -1.90 13.04 31.48
C PRO A 550 -1.04 13.33 30.23
N SER A 551 0.11 14.02 30.31
CA SER A 551 0.86 14.48 29.12
C SER A 551 1.20 13.39 28.09
N LEU A 552 1.69 12.22 28.50
CA LEU A 552 2.02 11.15 27.55
C LEU A 552 0.79 10.60 26.83
N THR A 553 -0.32 10.43 27.56
CA THR A 553 -1.60 10.02 26.97
C THR A 553 -2.09 11.07 25.98
N TYR A 554 -1.94 12.36 26.29
CA TYR A 554 -2.22 13.44 25.35
C TYR A 554 -1.36 13.37 24.09
N VAL A 555 -0.04 13.17 24.22
CA VAL A 555 0.89 13.08 23.09
C VAL A 555 0.50 11.93 22.15
N VAL A 556 0.17 10.75 22.70
CA VAL A 556 -0.29 9.61 21.90
C VAL A 556 -1.64 9.90 21.23
N ALA A 557 -2.62 10.42 21.97
CA ALA A 557 -3.92 10.77 21.40
C ALA A 557 -3.81 11.83 20.30
N HIS A 558 -2.96 12.84 20.49
CA HIS A 558 -2.69 13.90 19.51
C HIS A 558 -2.02 13.35 18.25
N ALA A 559 -1.04 12.46 18.40
CA ALA A 559 -0.42 11.78 17.25
C ALA A 559 -1.42 10.89 16.50
N MET A 560 -2.35 10.23 17.19
CA MET A 560 -3.34 9.36 16.53
C MET A 560 -4.52 10.14 15.91
N HIS A 561 -4.73 11.39 16.31
CA HIS A 561 -5.91 12.18 15.99
C HIS A 561 -6.12 12.40 14.49
N LEU A 562 -5.08 12.85 13.78
CA LEU A 562 -5.18 13.15 12.35
C LEU A 562 -5.56 11.89 11.55
N GLY A 563 -5.07 10.71 11.97
CA GLY A 563 -5.41 9.44 11.34
C GLY A 563 -6.84 8.98 11.60
N ILE A 564 -7.37 9.20 12.81
CA ILE A 564 -8.77 8.93 13.13
C ILE A 564 -9.67 9.82 12.28
N PHE A 565 -9.39 11.12 12.23
CA PHE A 565 -10.19 12.08 11.49
C PHE A 565 -10.16 11.81 9.98
N PHE A 566 -8.97 11.72 9.38
CA PHE A 566 -8.81 11.46 7.95
C PHE A 566 -9.38 10.09 7.54
N GLY A 567 -9.13 9.04 8.33
CA GLY A 567 -9.70 7.72 8.11
C GLY A 567 -11.23 7.71 8.14
N SER A 568 -11.82 8.55 9.00
CA SER A 568 -13.28 8.68 9.13
C SER A 568 -13.90 9.37 7.92
N VAL A 569 -13.26 10.42 7.39
CA VAL A 569 -13.71 11.07 6.15
C VAL A 569 -13.57 10.12 4.96
N LEU A 570 -12.46 9.35 4.86
CA LEU A 570 -12.30 8.32 3.83
C LEU A 570 -13.36 7.22 3.95
N ALA A 571 -13.69 6.77 5.16
CA ALA A 571 -14.72 5.76 5.38
C ALA A 571 -16.11 6.25 4.94
N LEU A 572 -16.41 7.55 5.10
CA LEU A 572 -17.64 8.17 4.59
C LEU A 572 -17.66 8.32 3.06
N ALA A 573 -16.49 8.48 2.44
CA ALA A 573 -16.36 8.63 0.99
C ALA A 573 -16.43 7.30 0.22
N MET A 574 -16.37 6.15 0.88
CA MET A 574 -16.44 4.83 0.23
C MET A 574 -17.81 4.61 -0.42
N SER A 575 -17.83 4.20 -1.70
CA SER A 575 -19.06 3.88 -2.44
C SER A 575 -19.85 2.72 -1.82
N ASP A 576 -19.15 1.74 -1.24
CA ASP A 576 -19.73 0.53 -0.64
C ASP A 576 -19.83 0.61 0.90
N ALA A 577 -20.00 1.82 1.43
CA ALA A 577 -20.07 2.04 2.89
C ALA A 577 -21.30 1.34 3.51
N ARG A 578 -21.07 0.16 4.11
CA ARG A 578 -22.04 -0.51 5.01
C ARG A 578 -22.46 0.45 6.13
N VAL A 579 -23.61 0.22 6.76
CA VAL A 579 -24.12 1.05 7.89
C VAL A 579 -23.04 1.29 8.96
N LEU A 580 -22.23 0.28 9.26
CA LEU A 580 -21.11 0.37 10.19
C LEU A 580 -20.05 1.42 9.79
N HIS A 581 -19.68 1.50 8.50
CA HIS A 581 -18.73 2.48 7.99
C HIS A 581 -19.27 3.91 8.14
N ARG A 582 -20.57 4.11 7.92
CA ARG A 582 -21.22 5.41 8.07
C ARG A 582 -21.27 5.85 9.52
N VAL A 583 -21.69 4.96 10.43
CA VAL A 583 -21.76 5.26 11.86
C VAL A 583 -20.37 5.58 12.43
N ILE A 584 -19.38 4.71 12.17
CA ILE A 584 -18.01 4.93 12.64
C ILE A 584 -17.40 6.18 12.01
N GLY A 585 -17.66 6.43 10.73
CA GLY A 585 -17.24 7.64 10.03
C GLY A 585 -17.81 8.92 10.65
N VAL A 586 -19.12 8.97 10.91
CA VAL A 586 -19.76 10.14 11.56
C VAL A 586 -19.21 10.35 12.97
N VAL A 587 -19.10 9.29 13.77
CA VAL A 587 -18.55 9.35 15.13
C VAL A 587 -17.10 9.85 15.11
N GLY A 588 -16.28 9.38 14.18
CA GLY A 588 -14.89 9.80 14.09
C GLY A 588 -14.71 11.24 13.57
N VAL A 589 -15.60 11.74 12.70
CA VAL A 589 -15.62 13.16 12.30
C VAL A 589 -16.04 14.05 13.48
N LEU A 590 -17.06 13.66 14.25
CA LEU A 590 -17.47 14.37 15.46
C LEU A 590 -16.35 14.39 16.50
N TYR A 591 -15.66 13.27 16.70
CA TYR A 591 -14.45 13.19 17.52
C TYR A 591 -13.35 14.14 17.03
N GLY A 592 -13.19 14.27 15.71
CA GLY A 592 -12.28 15.21 15.06
C GLY A 592 -12.43 16.66 15.54
N VAL A 593 -13.66 17.11 15.74
CA VAL A 593 -13.96 18.47 16.23
C VAL A 593 -13.95 18.53 17.76
N ALA A 594 -14.47 17.49 18.41
CA ALA A 594 -14.59 17.44 19.87
C ALA A 594 -13.23 17.38 20.59
N PHE A 595 -12.24 16.68 20.04
CA PHE A 595 -10.94 16.54 20.71
C PHE A 595 -10.16 17.87 20.80
N PRO A 596 -9.94 18.65 19.72
CA PRO A 596 -9.31 19.97 19.83
C PRO A 596 -10.07 20.90 20.78
N ALA A 597 -11.40 20.91 20.72
CA ALA A 597 -12.24 21.73 21.60
C ALA A 597 -12.11 21.32 23.08
N GLY A 598 -12.15 20.02 23.36
CA GLY A 598 -11.99 19.47 24.71
C GLY A 598 -10.61 19.75 25.30
N VAL A 599 -9.57 19.72 24.47
CA VAL A 599 -8.20 20.09 24.86
C VAL A 599 -8.11 21.58 25.21
N CYS A 600 -8.68 22.47 24.38
CA CYS A 600 -8.76 23.88 24.71
C CYS A 600 -9.50 24.14 26.02
N TYR A 601 -10.60 23.41 26.26
CA TYR A 601 -11.36 23.49 27.51
C TYR A 601 -10.54 23.02 28.73
N LEU A 602 -9.83 21.90 28.61
CA LEU A 602 -8.95 21.36 29.65
C LEU A 602 -7.85 22.36 30.01
N ILE A 603 -7.21 22.96 29.00
CA ILE A 603 -6.17 23.97 29.21
C ILE A 603 -6.74 25.17 29.95
N ALA A 604 -7.88 25.70 29.47
CA ALA A 604 -8.49 26.91 30.01
C ALA A 604 -8.96 26.74 31.46
N ARG A 605 -9.45 25.55 31.85
CA ARG A 605 -10.04 25.33 33.19
C ARG A 605 -9.14 24.62 34.19
N HIS A 606 -8.28 23.70 33.76
CA HIS A 606 -7.64 22.73 34.68
C HIS A 606 -6.12 22.82 34.78
N THR A 607 -5.42 23.41 33.80
CA THR A 607 -3.94 23.35 33.81
C THR A 607 -3.30 24.19 34.92
N GLY A 608 -3.91 25.32 35.30
CA GLY A 608 -3.44 26.20 36.38
C GLY A 608 -2.01 26.73 36.21
N ALA A 609 -1.38 26.51 35.05
CA ALA A 609 0.03 26.75 34.81
C ALA A 609 0.28 28.20 34.38
N SER A 610 1.33 28.80 34.94
CA SER A 610 1.79 30.15 34.61
C SER A 610 3.09 30.08 33.79
N PHE A 611 3.24 31.02 32.86
CA PHE A 611 4.45 31.12 32.03
C PHE A 611 5.35 32.25 32.52
N THR A 612 6.58 31.90 32.86
CA THR A 612 7.61 32.82 33.36
C THR A 612 8.66 33.05 32.27
N ARG A 613 9.10 34.30 32.07
CA ARG A 613 10.09 34.63 31.03
C ARG A 613 11.51 34.53 31.58
N TYR A 614 12.43 34.02 30.78
CA TYR A 614 13.86 34.08 31.10
C TYR A 614 14.36 35.50 30.90
N TRP A 615 14.52 36.25 31.99
CA TRP A 615 14.99 37.63 31.96
C TRP A 615 16.44 37.76 31.46
N GLN A 616 17.27 36.73 31.66
CA GLN A 616 18.68 36.69 31.23
C GLN A 616 18.82 36.65 29.70
N PHE A 617 17.99 35.87 29.02
CA PHE A 617 18.03 35.74 27.55
C PHE A 617 17.44 36.97 26.83
N LEU A 618 16.63 37.79 27.52
CA LEU A 618 16.09 39.02 26.93
C LEU A 618 17.16 40.08 26.65
N ARG A 619 18.31 40.03 27.35
CA ARG A 619 19.43 40.99 27.18
C ARG A 619 20.39 40.64 26.05
N LYS A 620 20.23 39.47 25.43
CA LYS A 620 21.11 38.96 24.37
C LYS A 620 20.81 39.63 23.02
N PRO A 621 21.80 39.77 22.11
CA PRO A 621 21.58 40.35 20.79
C PRO A 621 20.60 39.51 19.96
N LEU A 622 19.92 40.16 19.00
CA LEU A 622 18.80 39.56 18.26
C LEU A 622 19.11 38.21 17.59
N HIS A 623 20.30 38.05 17.04
CA HIS A 623 20.72 36.82 16.36
C HIS A 623 20.89 35.64 17.33
N GLU A 624 21.38 35.87 18.55
CA GLU A 624 21.45 34.85 19.60
C GLU A 624 20.05 34.54 20.16
N ARG A 625 19.22 35.57 20.34
CA ARG A 625 17.86 35.45 20.90
C ARG A 625 16.93 34.58 20.07
N LEU A 626 17.22 34.37 18.79
CA LEU A 626 16.44 33.49 17.90
C LEU A 626 16.39 32.04 18.41
N LEU A 627 17.53 31.54 18.93
CA LEU A 627 17.74 30.16 19.34
C LEU A 627 17.39 29.90 20.81
N TYR A 628 17.29 30.94 21.65
CA TYR A 628 16.98 30.75 23.06
C TYR A 628 15.46 30.73 23.31
N PRO A 629 14.96 29.84 24.19
CA PRO A 629 13.57 29.85 24.60
C PRO A 629 13.24 31.12 25.39
N VAL A 630 12.05 31.67 25.18
CA VAL A 630 11.57 32.94 25.77
C VAL A 630 11.28 32.80 27.27
N GLY A 631 10.97 31.59 27.75
CA GLY A 631 10.51 31.37 29.12
C GLY A 631 10.27 29.90 29.43
N TYR A 632 9.73 29.58 30.61
CA TYR A 632 9.39 28.25 31.07
C TYR A 632 8.06 28.23 31.85
N TRP A 633 7.50 27.03 32.03
CA TRP A 633 6.20 26.81 32.70
C TRP A 633 6.38 26.49 34.19
N HIS A 634 5.55 27.10 35.06
CA HIS A 634 5.58 26.97 36.52
C HIS A 634 4.15 26.89 37.10
N PRO A 635 3.88 26.21 38.24
CA PRO A 635 4.77 25.42 39.11
C PRO A 635 5.36 24.14 38.52
N THR A 636 6.46 23.66 39.13
CA THR A 636 7.21 22.46 38.68
C THR A 636 6.35 21.20 38.65
N ALA A 637 5.39 21.06 39.57
CA ALA A 637 4.44 19.94 39.58
C ALA A 637 3.58 19.91 38.30
N GLN A 638 2.99 21.05 37.92
CA GLN A 638 2.21 21.18 36.69
C GLN A 638 3.09 21.11 35.44
N GLN A 639 4.33 21.62 35.50
CA GLN A 639 5.32 21.43 34.44
C GLN A 639 5.64 19.94 34.23
N ARG A 640 5.72 19.12 35.29
CA ARG A 640 5.93 17.66 35.12
C ARG A 640 4.70 16.95 34.56
N MET A 641 3.50 17.36 34.96
CA MET A 641 2.24 16.78 34.48
C MET A 641 1.92 17.12 33.02
N TYR A 642 2.08 18.39 32.64
CA TYR A 642 1.66 18.94 31.34
C TYR A 642 2.83 19.40 30.46
N GLY A 643 4.07 19.31 30.95
CA GLY A 643 5.24 19.87 30.28
C GLY A 643 5.36 19.46 28.83
N GLY A 644 5.20 18.16 28.53
CA GLY A 644 5.21 17.63 27.16
C GLY A 644 4.27 18.40 26.22
N MET A 645 3.02 18.57 26.65
CA MET A 645 1.97 19.28 25.91
C MET A 645 2.26 20.77 25.72
N LEU A 646 2.92 21.41 26.69
CA LEU A 646 3.15 22.86 26.73
C LEU A 646 4.55 23.28 26.23
N THR A 647 5.45 22.32 26.00
CA THR A 647 6.89 22.53 25.71
C THR A 647 7.14 23.54 24.60
N ASN A 648 6.33 23.49 23.55
CA ASN A 648 6.54 24.27 22.33
C ASN A 648 5.86 25.64 22.35
N MET A 649 4.91 25.88 23.26
CA MET A 649 4.05 27.06 23.24
C MET A 649 4.46 28.11 24.27
N LYS A 650 4.16 29.37 23.95
CA LYS A 650 4.33 30.51 24.84
C LYS A 650 3.07 30.77 25.68
N GLY A 651 3.27 31.27 26.90
CA GLY A 651 2.26 31.49 27.94
C GLY A 651 0.86 31.96 27.55
N SER A 652 0.75 32.97 26.70
CA SER A 652 -0.55 33.56 26.33
C SER A 652 -1.27 32.84 25.20
N HIS A 653 -0.62 31.85 24.56
CA HIS A 653 -1.09 31.20 23.35
C HIS A 653 -1.25 29.68 23.53
N VAL A 654 -1.54 29.21 24.75
CA VAL A 654 -1.53 27.77 25.07
C VAL A 654 -2.58 26.97 24.29
N TYR A 655 -3.77 27.53 24.14
CA TYR A 655 -4.87 26.92 23.39
C TYR A 655 -4.54 26.77 21.89
N TRP A 656 -3.48 27.43 21.39
CA TRP A 656 -2.96 27.21 20.04
C TRP A 656 -2.13 25.93 19.90
N CYS A 657 -1.92 25.15 20.96
CA CYS A 657 -1.26 23.84 20.86
C CYS A 657 -1.99 22.88 19.91
N VAL A 658 -3.29 23.07 19.70
CA VAL A 658 -4.09 22.30 18.73
C VAL A 658 -4.20 22.97 17.36
N PHE A 659 -3.68 24.18 17.17
CA PHE A 659 -3.86 24.94 15.92
C PHE A 659 -3.26 24.24 14.71
N GLN A 660 -2.01 23.78 14.81
CA GLN A 660 -1.34 23.06 13.73
C GLN A 660 -2.15 21.81 13.34
N LEU A 661 -2.59 21.04 14.34
CA LEU A 661 -3.46 19.88 14.14
C LEU A 661 -4.78 20.28 13.47
N SER A 662 -5.44 21.34 13.91
CA SER A 662 -6.70 21.82 13.32
C SER A 662 -6.54 22.24 11.86
N VAL A 663 -5.46 22.95 11.50
CA VAL A 663 -5.18 23.32 10.10
C VAL A 663 -4.99 22.06 9.25
N LEU A 664 -4.23 21.09 9.75
CA LEU A 664 -4.02 19.82 9.05
C LEU A 664 -5.27 18.94 8.98
N CYS A 665 -6.17 19.01 9.96
CA CYS A 665 -7.49 18.39 9.87
C CYS A 665 -8.30 19.03 8.74
N VAL A 666 -8.30 20.35 8.58
CA VAL A 666 -8.98 21.01 7.44
C VAL A 666 -8.36 20.58 6.10
N VAL A 667 -7.03 20.52 6.01
CA VAL A 667 -6.33 19.99 4.82
C VAL A 667 -6.71 18.54 4.56
N GLY A 668 -6.76 17.70 5.59
CA GLY A 668 -7.17 16.30 5.51
C GLY A 668 -8.62 16.12 5.06
N LEU A 669 -9.52 16.98 5.54
CA LEU A 669 -10.92 17.01 5.09
C LEU A 669 -10.98 17.29 3.58
N ILE A 670 -10.27 18.33 3.12
CA ILE A 670 -10.20 18.67 1.70
C ILE A 670 -9.60 17.52 0.91
N ALA A 671 -8.51 16.90 1.37
CA ALA A 671 -7.81 15.80 0.70
C ALA A 671 -8.65 14.52 0.57
N ALA A 672 -9.54 14.25 1.52
CA ALA A 672 -10.38 13.06 1.51
C ALA A 672 -11.62 13.17 0.60
N VAL A 673 -11.99 14.38 0.16
CA VAL A 673 -13.08 14.56 -0.82
C VAL A 673 -12.65 13.93 -2.15
N GLN A 674 -13.45 13.00 -2.67
CA GLN A 674 -13.26 12.48 -4.01
C GLN A 674 -13.61 13.58 -5.02
N SER A 675 -12.62 14.16 -5.69
CA SER A 675 -12.88 15.11 -6.77
C SER A 675 -13.33 14.37 -8.04
N PRO A 676 -14.36 14.89 -8.75
CA PRO A 676 -14.75 14.36 -10.05
C PRO A 676 -13.59 14.52 -11.04
N VAL A 677 -13.47 13.58 -11.98
CA VAL A 677 -12.36 13.44 -12.94
C VAL A 677 -12.02 14.79 -13.59
N GLY A 678 -10.90 15.40 -13.16
CA GLY A 678 -10.42 16.72 -13.64
C GLY A 678 -10.30 17.81 -12.55
N GLY A 679 -10.94 17.66 -11.40
CA GLY A 679 -10.97 18.66 -10.31
C GLY A 679 -9.75 18.66 -9.37
N CYS A 680 -8.79 17.75 -9.54
CA CYS A 680 -7.66 17.60 -8.62
C CYS A 680 -6.83 18.87 -8.43
N HIS A 681 -6.62 19.66 -9.48
CA HIS A 681 -5.85 20.91 -9.40
C HIS A 681 -6.50 21.92 -8.44
N VAL A 682 -7.84 22.06 -8.46
CA VAL A 682 -8.58 22.92 -7.54
C VAL A 682 -8.40 22.46 -6.10
N GLN A 683 -8.48 21.15 -5.87
CA GLN A 683 -8.31 20.55 -4.55
C GLN A 683 -6.92 20.85 -3.96
N TYR A 684 -5.86 20.72 -4.75
CA TYR A 684 -4.50 21.10 -4.35
C TYR A 684 -4.36 22.60 -4.07
N PHE A 685 -4.94 23.49 -4.90
CA PHE A 685 -4.91 24.93 -4.64
C PHE A 685 -5.65 25.31 -3.35
N CYS A 686 -6.79 24.67 -3.05
CA CYS A 686 -7.51 24.88 -1.79
C CYS A 686 -6.65 24.47 -0.58
N MET A 687 -5.99 23.32 -0.64
CA MET A 687 -5.06 22.88 0.41
C MET A 687 -3.89 23.86 0.58
N ALA A 688 -3.30 24.33 -0.52
CA ALA A 688 -2.23 25.32 -0.50
C ALA A 688 -2.68 26.63 0.15
N ALA A 689 -3.89 27.12 -0.15
CA ALA A 689 -4.43 28.34 0.45
C ALA A 689 -4.61 28.21 1.97
N VAL A 690 -5.14 27.07 2.44
CA VAL A 690 -5.29 26.79 3.88
C VAL A 690 -3.93 26.73 4.58
N LEU A 691 -2.93 26.08 3.97
CA LEU A 691 -1.58 25.97 4.52
C LEU A 691 -0.86 27.33 4.57
N LEU A 692 -0.99 28.17 3.53
CA LEU A 692 -0.42 29.52 3.51
C LEU A 692 -1.10 30.44 4.53
N ALA A 693 -2.42 30.35 4.68
CA ALA A 693 -3.14 31.08 5.74
C ALA A 693 -2.65 30.64 7.12
N GLY A 694 -2.49 29.33 7.35
CA GLY A 694 -1.91 28.78 8.58
C GLY A 694 -0.49 29.29 8.84
N ALA A 695 0.38 29.29 7.81
CA ALA A 695 1.74 29.82 7.92
C ALA A 695 1.74 31.31 8.29
N GLY A 696 0.89 32.12 7.67
CA GLY A 696 0.74 33.54 7.99
C GLY A 696 0.34 33.77 9.44
N VAL A 697 -0.60 32.98 9.97
CA VAL A 697 -1.02 33.04 11.38
C VAL A 697 0.11 32.66 12.33
N ILE A 698 0.86 31.59 12.05
CA ILE A 698 2.01 31.18 12.89
C ILE A 698 3.07 32.28 12.91
N ALA A 699 3.39 32.86 11.74
CA ALA A 699 4.38 33.92 11.61
C ALA A 699 3.96 35.20 12.35
N PHE A 700 2.71 35.62 12.19
CA PHE A 700 2.20 36.87 12.78
C PHE A 700 2.07 36.78 14.30
N THR A 701 1.58 35.65 14.81
CA THR A 701 1.32 35.47 16.25
C THR A 701 2.60 35.21 17.05
N ASN A 702 3.65 34.66 16.42
CA ASN A 702 4.87 34.20 17.10
C ASN A 702 4.55 33.36 18.35
N MET A 703 3.67 32.37 18.16
CA MET A 703 3.07 31.57 19.23
C MET A 703 4.04 30.60 19.91
N MET A 704 5.16 30.27 19.26
CA MET A 704 6.10 29.28 19.76
C MET A 704 7.00 29.83 20.87
N ARG A 705 7.56 28.93 21.67
CA ARG A 705 8.46 29.22 22.79
C ARG A 705 9.79 29.86 22.36
N SER A 706 10.20 29.69 21.11
CA SER A 706 11.38 30.32 20.52
C SER A 706 11.06 30.80 19.11
N ALA A 707 11.75 31.86 18.68
CA ALA A 707 11.55 32.40 17.34
C ALA A 707 12.10 31.44 16.27
N PHE A 708 13.13 30.64 16.56
CA PHE A 708 13.56 29.54 15.69
C PHE A 708 12.42 28.56 15.39
N LEU A 709 11.71 28.05 16.40
CA LEU A 709 10.58 27.15 16.19
C LEU A 709 9.46 27.81 15.36
N THR A 710 9.15 29.08 15.62
CA THR A 710 8.18 29.83 14.79
C THR A 710 8.63 29.85 13.32
N VAL A 711 9.89 30.17 13.04
CA VAL A 711 10.44 30.20 11.68
C VAL A 711 10.42 28.80 11.03
N MET A 712 10.77 27.75 11.77
CA MET A 712 10.82 26.41 11.20
C MET A 712 9.44 25.82 10.92
N HIS A 713 8.44 26.04 11.78
CA HIS A 713 7.07 25.59 11.51
C HIS A 713 6.36 26.44 10.45
N THR A 714 6.69 27.73 10.35
CA THR A 714 6.20 28.53 9.22
C THR A 714 6.81 28.04 7.90
N ALA A 715 8.11 27.74 7.88
CA ALA A 715 8.77 27.14 6.72
C ALA A 715 8.16 25.77 6.38
N SER A 716 7.85 24.91 7.36
CA SER A 716 7.24 23.60 7.08
C SER A 716 5.86 23.75 6.41
N PHE A 717 5.01 24.66 6.88
CA PHE A 717 3.70 24.94 6.26
C PHE A 717 3.84 25.53 4.85
N VAL A 718 4.80 26.43 4.64
CA VAL A 718 5.10 26.99 3.31
C VAL A 718 5.60 25.90 2.35
N LEU A 719 6.46 25.00 2.81
CA LEU A 719 6.95 23.87 2.01
C LEU A 719 5.82 22.88 1.68
N LEU A 720 4.93 22.57 2.63
CA LEU A 720 3.74 21.77 2.36
C LEU A 720 2.82 22.46 1.34
N ALA A 721 2.62 23.78 1.43
CA ALA A 721 1.87 24.53 0.44
C ALA A 721 2.54 24.50 -0.94
N ALA A 722 3.87 24.62 -0.98
CA ALA A 722 4.65 24.49 -2.22
C ALA A 722 4.51 23.09 -2.84
N LEU A 723 4.48 22.02 -2.03
CA LEU A 723 4.17 20.67 -2.52
C LEU A 723 2.78 20.61 -3.14
N CYS A 724 1.77 21.21 -2.51
CA CYS A 724 0.43 21.28 -3.09
C CYS A 724 0.42 22.05 -4.43
N VAL A 725 1.11 23.18 -4.52
CA VAL A 725 1.22 23.95 -5.77
C VAL A 725 1.93 23.14 -6.86
N VAL A 726 3.04 22.47 -6.54
CA VAL A 726 3.74 21.59 -7.49
C VAL A 726 2.85 20.41 -7.90
N GLY A 727 2.08 19.83 -6.97
CA GLY A 727 1.08 18.80 -7.26
C GLY A 727 -0.01 19.28 -8.23
N ALA A 728 -0.53 20.50 -8.03
CA ALA A 728 -1.50 21.13 -8.92
C ALA A 728 -0.92 21.37 -10.32
N VAL A 729 0.29 21.95 -10.39
CA VAL A 729 1.00 22.21 -11.66
C VAL A 729 1.31 20.91 -12.38
N ASN A 730 1.74 19.87 -11.68
CA ASN A 730 2.01 18.54 -12.28
C ASN A 730 0.75 17.91 -12.87
N HIS A 731 -0.43 18.15 -12.30
CA HIS A 731 -1.70 17.70 -12.89
C HIS A 731 -2.05 18.47 -14.18
N LEU A 732 -1.74 19.78 -14.23
CA LEU A 732 -1.97 20.61 -15.41
C LEU A 732 -0.95 20.30 -16.53
N VAL A 733 0.34 20.29 -16.18
CA VAL A 733 1.48 20.08 -17.08
C VAL A 733 2.50 19.13 -16.41
N PRO A 734 2.38 17.80 -16.63
CA PRO A 734 3.37 16.83 -16.17
C PRO A 734 4.71 17.08 -16.85
N SER A 735 5.74 17.30 -16.04
CA SER A 735 7.10 17.61 -16.49
C SER A 735 8.12 16.91 -15.61
N ASP A 736 9.24 16.50 -16.21
CA ASP A 736 10.40 16.00 -15.47
C ASP A 736 10.98 17.08 -14.52
N GLY A 737 10.74 18.36 -14.81
CA GLY A 737 11.04 19.47 -13.90
C GLY A 737 10.17 19.47 -12.64
N GLY A 738 8.88 19.17 -12.77
CA GLY A 738 7.96 19.15 -11.63
C GLY A 738 8.19 17.97 -10.69
N ALA A 739 8.60 16.81 -11.21
CA ALA A 739 9.04 15.68 -10.39
C ALA A 739 10.32 16.00 -9.57
N ARG A 740 11.28 16.70 -10.18
CA ARG A 740 12.49 17.18 -9.50
C ARG A 740 12.18 18.26 -8.46
N ALA A 741 11.27 19.19 -8.78
CA ALA A 741 10.80 20.20 -7.84
C ALA A 741 10.12 19.55 -6.62
N TYR A 742 9.24 18.58 -6.84
CA TYR A 742 8.62 17.80 -5.77
C TYR A 742 9.67 17.14 -4.87
N ALA A 743 10.62 16.40 -5.46
CA ALA A 743 11.70 15.76 -4.73
C ALA A 743 12.54 16.76 -3.91
N ALA A 744 12.90 17.90 -4.50
CA ALA A 744 13.66 18.94 -3.82
C ALA A 744 12.90 19.56 -2.64
N ILE A 745 11.60 19.82 -2.80
CA ILE A 745 10.77 20.38 -1.72
C ILE A 745 10.57 19.36 -0.59
N VAL A 746 10.37 18.07 -0.90
CA VAL A 746 10.30 17.01 0.12
C VAL A 746 11.63 16.93 0.89
N LEU A 747 12.77 16.98 0.21
CA LEU A 747 14.08 17.00 0.87
C LEU A 747 14.21 18.23 1.79
N LEU A 748 13.88 19.43 1.32
CA LEU A 748 13.88 20.63 2.15
C LEU A 748 12.98 20.48 3.38
N LEU A 749 11.76 19.96 3.20
CA LEU A 749 10.84 19.70 4.32
C LEU A 749 11.44 18.72 5.32
N THR A 750 12.02 17.61 4.87
CA THR A 750 12.67 16.65 5.78
C THR A 750 13.85 17.27 6.54
N THR A 751 14.62 18.16 5.92
CA THR A 751 15.72 18.86 6.62
C THR A 751 15.19 19.84 7.67
N VAL A 752 14.10 20.55 7.40
CA VAL A 752 13.43 21.45 8.35
C VAL A 752 12.92 20.64 9.55
N LEU A 753 12.27 19.51 9.31
CA LEU A 753 11.75 18.65 10.38
C LEU A 753 12.85 18.03 11.23
N LEU A 754 13.95 17.59 10.61
CA LEU A 754 15.13 17.11 11.33
C LEU A 754 15.73 18.21 12.21
N ALA A 755 15.85 19.44 11.69
CA ALA A 755 16.36 20.56 12.46
C ALA A 755 15.44 20.94 13.64
N VAL A 756 14.12 20.87 13.48
CA VAL A 756 13.16 21.02 14.59
C VAL A 756 13.35 19.93 15.65
N ALA A 757 13.47 18.66 15.23
CA ALA A 757 13.66 17.53 16.13
C ALA A 757 14.97 17.65 16.93
N VAL A 758 16.08 17.95 16.24
CA VAL A 758 17.40 18.14 16.86
C VAL A 758 17.39 19.34 17.82
N TYR A 759 16.80 20.46 17.42
CA TYR A 759 16.67 21.63 18.28
C TYR A 759 15.83 21.32 19.52
N GLY A 760 14.70 20.61 19.37
CA GLY A 760 13.86 20.20 20.49
C GLY A 760 14.63 19.35 21.51
N VAL A 761 15.40 18.36 21.03
CA VAL A 761 16.26 17.53 21.89
C VAL A 761 17.36 18.36 22.55
N ALA A 762 18.03 19.24 21.80
CA ALA A 762 19.10 20.08 22.33
C ALA A 762 18.61 21.05 23.42
N VAL A 763 17.47 21.70 23.21
CA VAL A 763 16.84 22.57 24.22
C VAL A 763 16.42 21.76 25.44
N TRP A 764 15.85 20.57 25.25
CA TRP A 764 15.49 19.69 26.36
C TRP A 764 16.72 19.29 27.19
N CYS A 765 17.81 18.88 26.55
CA CYS A 765 19.08 18.57 27.23
C CYS A 765 19.68 19.79 27.93
N ALA A 766 19.65 20.97 27.31
CA ALA A 766 20.14 22.21 27.93
C ALA A 766 19.29 22.61 29.15
N GLU A 767 17.97 22.46 29.08
CA GLU A 767 17.06 22.71 30.19
C GLU A 767 17.28 21.76 31.36
N ASP A 768 17.50 20.49 31.04
CA ASP A 768 17.71 19.45 32.05
C ASP A 768 19.09 19.52 32.69
N HIS A 769 20.14 19.92 31.97
CA HIS A 769 21.50 19.86 32.48
C HIS A 769 22.11 21.22 32.87
N HIS A 770 21.76 22.31 32.19
CA HIS A 770 22.42 23.61 32.36
C HIS A 770 21.50 24.70 32.91
N TRP A 771 20.20 24.66 32.60
CA TRP A 771 19.24 25.70 33.02
C TRP A 771 18.34 25.27 34.17
N GLN A 772 18.69 24.21 34.90
CA GLN A 772 17.99 23.85 36.14
C GLN A 772 18.05 24.99 37.16
N GLU A 773 19.23 25.61 37.34
CA GLU A 773 19.43 26.75 38.24
C GLU A 773 18.62 28.01 37.87
N LEU A 774 18.24 28.15 36.59
CA LEU A 774 17.44 29.29 36.12
C LEU A 774 15.95 29.13 36.46
N ARG A 775 15.48 27.90 36.70
CA ARG A 775 14.08 27.60 37.02
C ARG A 775 13.79 27.62 38.51
N GLU A 776 14.76 27.19 39.30
CA GLU A 776 14.72 27.21 40.76
C GLU A 776 15.39 28.51 41.24
N PRO A 777 14.65 29.59 41.56
CA PRO A 777 15.29 30.73 42.20
C PRO A 777 15.97 30.21 43.47
N ARG A 778 17.29 30.44 43.62
CA ARG A 778 18.08 30.03 44.79
C ARG A 778 17.27 30.30 46.05
N ARG A 779 16.65 29.25 46.60
CA ARG A 779 15.99 29.30 47.90
C ARG A 779 16.99 29.78 48.96
N GLY A 780 18.26 29.43 48.75
CA GLY A 780 19.40 29.91 49.53
C GLY A 780 19.74 31.40 49.44
N GLY A 781 19.23 32.18 48.48
CA GLY A 781 19.46 33.63 48.44
C GLY A 781 18.56 34.39 49.42
N LEU A 782 17.27 34.01 49.46
CA LEU A 782 16.31 34.57 50.41
C LEU A 782 16.54 33.98 51.81
N GLU A 783 16.88 32.70 51.94
CA GLU A 783 17.28 32.10 53.21
C GLU A 783 18.63 32.66 53.72
N ALA A 784 19.60 32.97 52.85
CA ALA A 784 20.83 33.65 53.29
C ALA A 784 20.60 35.11 53.67
N LEU A 785 19.66 35.81 53.03
CA LEU A 785 19.26 37.16 53.44
C LEU A 785 18.49 37.14 54.77
N LEU A 786 17.56 36.21 54.94
CA LEU A 786 16.83 36.03 56.20
C LEU A 786 17.76 35.58 57.34
N ARG A 787 18.76 34.75 57.04
CA ARG A 787 19.74 34.31 58.02
C ARG A 787 20.77 35.41 58.37
N ASN A 788 21.04 36.34 57.46
CA ASN A 788 21.87 37.51 57.77
C ASN A 788 21.10 38.55 58.61
N ASP A 789 19.77 38.61 58.51
CA ASP A 789 18.96 39.46 59.40
C ASP A 789 18.79 38.83 60.79
N GLU A 790 18.72 37.49 60.90
CA GLU A 790 18.66 36.80 62.21
C GLU A 790 19.94 36.95 63.05
N GLU A 791 21.11 37.16 62.45
CA GLU A 791 22.35 37.40 63.21
C GLU A 791 22.49 38.86 63.69
N SER A 792 21.55 39.74 63.31
CA SER A 792 21.51 41.13 63.79
C SER A 792 20.56 41.36 64.96
N ASP A 793 19.70 40.38 65.30
CA ASP A 793 18.66 40.55 66.32
C ASP A 793 18.97 39.94 67.70
N GLU A 794 20.20 39.46 67.93
CA GLU A 794 20.69 39.15 69.28
C GLU A 794 20.83 40.38 70.19
N LYS A 795 20.54 41.59 69.68
CA LYS A 795 20.45 42.82 70.49
C LYS A 795 19.05 43.28 70.86
N THR A 796 18.00 42.59 70.42
CA THR A 796 16.62 43.09 70.62
C THR A 796 15.75 42.18 71.49
N GLN A 797 16.29 41.08 72.01
CA GLN A 797 15.60 40.16 72.94
C GLN A 797 15.60 40.60 74.41
N LYS A 798 15.54 41.91 74.70
CA LYS A 798 15.43 42.40 76.09
C LYS A 798 14.37 43.46 76.37
N LEU A 799 13.50 43.79 75.42
CA LEU A 799 12.36 44.66 75.70
C LEU A 799 11.09 44.12 75.03
N HIS A 800 10.34 43.30 75.77
CA HIS A 800 8.87 43.24 75.83
C HIS A 800 8.39 41.86 76.34
N GLU A 801 8.81 41.53 77.56
CA GLU A 801 7.94 40.83 78.51
C GLU A 801 7.13 41.89 79.27
N MET A 802 5.96 42.29 78.76
CA MET A 802 4.87 42.76 79.60
C MET A 802 3.56 42.74 78.79
N THR A 803 2.52 42.17 79.40
CA THR A 803 1.08 42.28 79.06
C THR A 803 0.53 41.48 77.86
N SER A 804 0.24 40.22 78.13
CA SER A 804 -1.11 39.65 78.28
C SER A 804 -2.30 40.21 77.47
N SER A 805 -2.97 39.27 76.79
CA SER A 805 -4.43 39.13 76.53
C SER A 805 -5.19 40.17 75.71
N SER A 806 -5.69 39.78 74.53
CA SER A 806 -7.11 39.42 74.30
C SER A 806 -7.44 39.23 72.81
N TYR A 807 -8.10 38.11 72.51
CA TYR A 807 -9.08 37.86 71.44
C TYR A 807 -9.38 38.95 70.39
N ALA A 808 -9.24 38.61 69.10
CA ALA A 808 -10.36 38.56 68.16
C ALA A 808 -9.92 38.01 66.79
N SER A 809 -10.80 37.20 66.23
CA SER A 809 -10.73 36.50 64.95
C SER A 809 -10.82 37.41 63.72
N GLY A 810 -10.09 37.02 62.67
CA GLY A 810 -10.56 37.07 61.28
C GLY A 810 -10.45 38.42 60.57
N THR A 811 -9.40 38.58 59.77
CA THR A 811 -9.54 39.14 58.41
C THR A 811 -8.31 38.76 57.59
N THR A 812 -8.60 38.07 56.49
CA THR A 812 -7.71 37.66 55.41
C THR A 812 -6.92 38.86 54.90
N VAL A 813 -5.65 38.96 55.31
CA VAL A 813 -4.71 39.90 54.71
C VAL A 813 -4.32 39.36 53.34
N THR A 814 -4.96 39.91 52.30
CA THR A 814 -4.53 39.81 50.92
C THR A 814 -3.16 40.46 50.77
N PHE A 815 -2.11 39.63 50.78
CA PHE A 815 -0.77 40.06 50.39
C PHE A 815 -0.79 40.43 48.89
N SER A 816 -0.93 41.72 48.60
CA SER A 816 -0.67 42.28 47.29
C SER A 816 0.85 42.24 47.05
N TYR A 817 1.30 41.25 46.28
CA TYR A 817 2.68 41.15 45.82
C TYR A 817 2.98 42.33 44.88
N ARG A 818 3.65 43.36 45.40
CA ARG A 818 4.18 44.47 44.61
C ARG A 818 5.61 44.07 44.17
N PRO A 819 5.87 43.83 42.88
CA PRO A 819 7.20 43.45 42.42
C PRO A 819 8.21 44.58 42.70
N PRO A 820 9.45 44.25 43.13
CA PRO A 820 10.43 45.25 43.54
C PRO A 820 10.85 46.13 42.35
N ALA A 821 10.97 47.43 42.62
CA ALA A 821 11.45 48.41 41.65
C ALA A 821 12.87 48.06 41.18
N PRO A 822 13.24 48.37 39.92
CA PRO A 822 14.52 47.98 39.36
C PRO A 822 15.67 48.62 40.14
N LEU A 823 16.55 47.79 40.69
CA LEU A 823 17.82 48.22 41.28
C LEU A 823 18.58 49.10 40.29
N GLN A 824 18.72 50.38 40.62
CA GLN A 824 19.56 51.31 39.86
C GLN A 824 21.03 50.85 39.94
N PRO A 825 21.81 51.03 38.85
CA PRO A 825 23.16 50.49 38.76
C PRO A 825 24.11 51.25 39.70
N MET A 826 24.72 50.55 40.65
CA MET A 826 25.93 51.01 41.32
C MET A 826 27.08 50.97 40.32
N ALA A 827 27.34 52.08 39.65
CA ALA A 827 28.63 52.35 39.03
C ALA A 827 29.36 53.36 39.93
N GLY A 828 30.52 52.95 40.44
CA GLY A 828 31.47 53.87 41.06
C GLY A 828 31.96 54.89 40.03
N ASP A 829 32.07 56.14 40.44
CA ASP A 829 33.36 56.76 40.72
C ASP A 829 33.20 58.28 40.89
N THR A 830 33.88 58.78 41.92
CA THR A 830 34.45 60.14 42.07
C THR A 830 33.64 61.37 41.63
N ARG A 831 33.20 62.11 42.66
CA ARG A 831 33.50 63.54 42.96
C ARG A 831 33.31 64.60 41.85
N SER A 832 32.62 65.67 42.26
CA SER A 832 32.72 67.10 41.86
C SER A 832 31.55 67.68 41.05
N ASP A 833 30.71 68.43 41.78
CA ASP A 833 30.15 69.76 41.50
C ASP A 833 29.61 70.20 40.12
N ALA A 834 28.34 70.61 40.17
CA ALA A 834 27.73 71.84 39.62
C ALA A 834 27.24 71.93 38.14
N LEU A 835 26.02 72.50 38.04
CA LEU A 835 25.35 73.22 36.93
C LEU A 835 24.56 72.43 35.82
N ARG A 836 23.21 72.44 35.94
CA ARG A 836 22.10 72.87 35.01
C ARG A 836 22.44 73.23 33.53
N PRO A 837 21.48 73.34 32.54
CA PRO A 837 20.03 72.98 32.42
C PRO A 837 19.63 72.39 30.99
N PRO A 838 18.49 72.68 30.27
CA PRO A 838 17.59 71.62 29.73
C PRO A 838 17.24 71.64 28.20
N GLU A 839 16.86 70.50 27.61
CA GLU A 839 16.12 70.39 26.33
C GLU A 839 15.13 69.19 26.44
N ARG A 840 13.80 69.33 26.38
CA ARG A 840 12.82 69.78 25.37
C ARG A 840 12.45 68.71 24.31
N SER A 841 11.13 68.46 24.28
CA SER A 841 10.26 67.95 23.20
C SER A 841 10.07 66.45 22.90
N SER A 842 8.82 66.04 23.17
CA SER A 842 7.85 65.32 22.31
C SER A 842 8.10 63.87 21.89
N SER A 843 7.25 62.94 22.32
CA SER A 843 6.02 62.56 21.59
C SER A 843 5.29 61.41 22.30
N ALA A 844 3.97 61.45 22.19
CA ALA A 844 3.02 60.56 22.83
C ALA A 844 2.93 59.19 22.14
N SER A 845 2.79 58.11 22.91
CA SER A 845 2.09 56.91 22.48
C SER A 845 1.19 56.41 23.60
N PHE A 846 -0.09 56.75 23.46
CA PHE A 846 -1.22 56.30 24.25
C PHE A 846 -1.33 54.75 24.16
N SER A 847 -1.25 54.05 25.29
CA SER A 847 -1.65 52.65 25.42
C SER A 847 -2.85 52.59 26.35
N ILE A 848 -4.01 52.34 25.76
CA ILE A 848 -5.33 52.29 26.38
C ILE A 848 -5.40 51.10 27.34
N ASN A 849 -5.55 51.39 28.63
CA ASN A 849 -5.92 50.42 29.65
C ASN A 849 -7.43 50.19 29.59
N TYR A 850 -7.86 49.01 29.16
CA TYR A 850 -9.23 48.57 29.38
C TYR A 850 -9.35 48.06 30.81
N VAL A 851 -9.76 48.95 31.71
CA VAL A 851 -10.46 48.63 32.95
C VAL A 851 -11.94 48.62 32.59
N LEU A 852 -12.53 47.43 32.52
CA LEU A 852 -13.99 47.27 32.44
C LEU A 852 -14.54 46.97 33.84
N TRP A 853 -15.32 47.95 34.27
CA TRP A 853 -16.06 48.19 35.50
C TRP A 853 -17.16 47.13 35.76
N THR A 854 -17.26 46.60 36.99
CA THR A 854 -18.26 46.91 38.06
C THR A 854 -19.67 46.33 37.92
N GLY A 855 -20.19 45.85 39.05
CA GLY A 855 -21.62 45.60 39.31
C GLY A 855 -21.77 44.53 40.40
N GLU A 856 -21.71 44.92 41.68
CA GLU A 856 -22.83 44.87 42.66
C GLU A 856 -22.95 43.47 43.32
N ASP A 857 -22.56 43.33 44.61
CA ASP A 857 -23.43 43.41 45.80
C ASP A 857 -24.55 42.36 45.75
N ALA A 858 -24.76 41.39 46.64
CA ALA A 858 -24.54 41.27 48.08
C ALA A 858 -24.67 39.75 48.48
N PRO A 859 -24.45 39.35 49.75
CA PRO A 859 -24.19 37.95 50.11
C PRO A 859 -25.49 37.17 50.41
N LEU A 860 -25.55 35.93 49.94
CA LEU A 860 -26.46 34.91 50.47
C LEU A 860 -25.62 33.91 51.25
N ASP A 861 -25.52 34.17 52.55
CA ASP A 861 -25.38 33.12 53.56
C ASP A 861 -26.56 32.17 53.43
N GLU A 862 -26.37 31.03 52.76
CA GLU A 862 -27.24 29.88 52.98
C GLU A 862 -26.38 28.63 53.14
N LYS A 863 -26.19 28.30 54.42
CA LYS A 863 -25.76 27.01 54.92
C LYS A 863 -26.64 25.92 54.32
N ILE A 864 -26.20 25.27 53.23
CA ILE A 864 -26.65 23.93 52.93
C ILE A 864 -25.58 22.98 53.44
N SER A 865 -25.84 22.57 54.67
CA SER A 865 -25.15 21.52 55.40
C SER A 865 -25.05 20.27 54.53
N ALA A 866 -23.82 19.80 54.33
CA ALA A 866 -23.56 18.42 54.00
C ALA A 866 -24.08 17.55 55.16
N ALA A 867 -25.24 16.92 54.96
CA ALA A 867 -25.71 15.82 55.79
C ALA A 867 -26.49 14.84 54.90
N SER A 868 -25.83 13.71 54.64
CA SER A 868 -26.40 12.38 54.41
C SER A 868 -27.55 12.23 53.39
N PHE A 869 -27.21 11.73 52.21
CA PHE A 869 -27.95 10.61 51.62
C PHE A 869 -26.95 9.46 51.43
N PHE A 870 -27.40 8.26 51.80
CA PHE A 870 -26.72 6.96 51.81
C PHE A 870 -25.72 6.70 50.68
#